data_AF-A0A5M3N2J3-F1
#
_entry.id   AF-A0A5M3N2J3-F1
#
_cell.length_a   1.000
_cell.length_b   1.000
_cell.length_c   1.000
_cell.angle_alpha   90.00
_cell.angle_beta   90.00
_cell.angle_gamma   90.00
#
_symmetry.space_group_name_H-M   'P 1'
#
loop_
_entity.id
_entity.type
_entity.pdbx_description
1 polymer ?
#
loop_
_entity_poly.entity_id
_entity_poly.type
_entity_poly.pdbx_seq_one_letter_code
_entity_poly.pdbx_strand_id
1 'polypeptide(L)'
;MRDAMRRSDTNFTGATPPQEVRKEHLRGDKHKRTGKGHDEGKDDDGGVVWSTDIPGSRSDPEDADWPRPYTLLDRAAIFRTMAASADPSRTQLGGGGRRADAVNFQPWGGPEASQDRYVVKQLDIGGRLWTVSAVFDGHLGNATVAHAAHHVPIIILEQLTALLARHGGSAADARALETVPPPLIADTLSRAVTAFDDAIANDVLELFPGGLDALAHTPDDEISAVLNDQRNGGENFRKAQLCMYGTTAVVALVDPEGENLWVVNLGDCQAIMVAVDAEGEPTVEVLTNVHNADCPPEVERVRSEHPGEEPVIDGRVLGAIAPSRCIGDAPFKQPPEFTRRILYNLFPGHHADTSPWEEFLVHNHTPPYISATPEITHYPIAEPSSPTAAPAGAGAAGAGAGAGAAPGGSASGTKIGARRNPRRYLILCSDGFTDVCALPSQRQQRVVEAWARECCRGPALPAAAANSDKRGTTAEEEENLALRLLWHAFGGTERSVSRALTVDMGTEAAWLDDMALVVQTLDEKGQIKGITEDLTAALEDIGSIIQYLAEKKASLECMRREHARFSSVVGRLPGDVLSIIFEHGIPSPSGGRSDPSQDDPLLSVKVAWVCRRWRTVALSNPKLWNKIHLDGSKVVPGASSPRFAELAARCRAHPTYLFIRSPKFSELEESGMLEGLRGACRGIEAQSQREEPSSESSGSLARSNLSQPRVPIPDRLPHSFSQLSNLYIQFAKARNAGFRAFDPRAIYQLRSPTLRRLVIHALPIPCHSTLDTNQLATSFPGLEELRIFGHPVQRSRAQSLVSSEPPTRTALFSQLRALSLVVDWNSVEGFIRAFQPLVLPALSELNIAICLPCNEEGVQTLAVEGCLARSRCPLERMNVVNMRESACWVDAWVERLRNTYPQLRLGDYHCDIDTTKAAWYHTTNIDKRPNRYWNVTEERTLQVLRRRSAQSLRPTGANAELKAGEE
;
A
#
# COMPACT_ATOMS: atom_id res chain seq x y z
N MET A 1 -35.27 42.10 -26.24
CA MET A 1 -36.05 43.37 -26.33
C MET A 1 -35.45 44.51 -25.51
N ARG A 2 -35.07 44.34 -24.23
CA ARG A 2 -34.23 45.32 -23.50
C ARG A 2 -32.90 45.60 -24.21
N ASP A 3 -32.27 44.58 -24.81
CA ASP A 3 -31.03 44.75 -25.57
C ASP A 3 -31.21 45.45 -26.93
N ALA A 4 -32.39 45.33 -27.55
CA ALA A 4 -32.74 46.11 -28.73
C ALA A 4 -33.02 47.58 -28.36
N MET A 5 -33.63 47.81 -27.19
CA MET A 5 -33.89 49.15 -26.63
C MET A 5 -32.63 49.87 -26.16
N ARG A 6 -31.57 49.16 -25.72
CA ARG A 6 -30.28 49.79 -25.39
C ARG A 6 -29.53 50.30 -26.64
N ARG A 7 -29.85 49.79 -27.84
CA ARG A 7 -29.17 50.16 -29.09
C ARG A 7 -29.69 51.46 -29.74
N SER A 8 -30.83 52.00 -29.31
CA SER A 8 -31.43 53.21 -29.93
C SER A 8 -30.99 54.56 -29.33
N ASP A 9 -30.18 54.56 -28.26
CA ASP A 9 -29.80 55.78 -27.52
C ASP A 9 -28.50 56.48 -28.00
N THR A 10 -28.10 56.34 -29.27
CA THR A 10 -26.98 57.13 -29.83
C THR A 10 -27.37 57.87 -31.11
N ASN A 11 -27.76 59.14 -30.96
CA ASN A 11 -28.07 60.05 -32.07
C ASN A 11 -26.87 60.92 -32.52
N PHE A 12 -26.59 60.89 -33.84
CA PHE A 12 -25.95 61.87 -34.75
C PHE A 12 -24.56 62.45 -34.36
N THR A 13 -23.54 62.40 -35.25
CA THR A 13 -23.41 63.21 -36.48
C THR A 13 -22.58 62.52 -37.59
N GLY A 14 -22.97 62.72 -38.86
CA GLY A 14 -22.44 61.98 -40.00
C GLY A 14 -21.14 62.46 -40.67
N ALA A 15 -20.63 61.60 -41.56
CA ALA A 15 -19.87 61.94 -42.76
C ALA A 15 -19.75 60.70 -43.69
N THR A 16 -19.73 60.97 -45.00
CA THR A 16 -19.73 60.12 -46.22
C THR A 16 -18.80 58.88 -46.27
N PRO A 17 -19.08 57.92 -47.18
CA PRO A 17 -18.40 56.61 -47.25
C PRO A 17 -17.14 56.63 -48.12
N PRO A 18 -16.22 55.66 -47.93
CA PRO A 18 -15.51 55.13 -49.10
C PRO A 18 -15.36 53.61 -49.14
N GLN A 19 -15.87 53.07 -50.25
CA GLN A 19 -15.28 52.10 -51.19
C GLN A 19 -14.48 50.89 -50.70
N GLU A 20 -14.92 49.74 -51.24
CA GLU A 20 -14.18 48.49 -51.42
C GLU A 20 -12.72 48.70 -51.83
N VAL A 21 -11.80 48.09 -51.08
CA VAL A 21 -10.50 47.64 -51.62
C VAL A 21 -10.22 46.21 -51.17
N ARG A 22 -9.85 45.42 -52.16
CA ARG A 22 -9.60 43.98 -52.16
C ARG A 22 -8.55 43.53 -51.13
N LYS A 23 -8.79 42.30 -50.65
CA LYS A 23 -7.85 41.37 -50.02
C LYS A 23 -6.44 41.44 -50.60
N GLU A 24 -5.45 41.66 -49.73
CA GLU A 24 -4.11 41.09 -49.89
C GLU A 24 -3.57 40.59 -48.54
N HIS A 25 -2.95 39.40 -48.61
CA HIS A 25 -2.35 38.65 -47.52
C HIS A 25 -1.14 39.37 -46.93
N LEU A 26 -1.11 39.55 -45.60
CA LEU A 26 0.14 39.57 -44.84
C LEU A 26 -0.02 38.77 -43.54
N ARG A 27 0.89 37.80 -43.38
CA ARG A 27 1.08 36.97 -42.19
C ARG A 27 1.46 37.84 -41.00
N GLY A 28 0.83 37.60 -39.85
CA GLY A 28 1.22 38.14 -38.55
C GLY A 28 0.58 37.33 -37.43
N ASP A 29 1.40 36.51 -36.78
CA ASP A 29 1.24 35.70 -35.57
C ASP A 29 -0.15 35.52 -34.93
N LYS A 30 -0.71 34.33 -35.13
CA LYS A 30 -1.58 33.67 -34.15
C LYS A 30 -0.72 33.17 -32.99
N HIS A 31 -0.76 33.81 -31.84
CA HIS A 31 -0.30 33.18 -30.59
C HIS A 31 -1.26 32.05 -30.20
N LYS A 32 -0.91 30.84 -30.66
CA LYS A 32 -1.26 29.58 -30.00
C LYS A 32 -0.73 29.62 -28.57
N ARG A 33 -1.58 29.84 -27.57
CA ARG A 33 -1.29 29.34 -26.21
C ARG A 33 -1.64 27.85 -26.20
N THR A 34 -0.62 27.05 -26.48
CA THR A 34 -0.60 25.61 -26.29
C THR A 34 -0.78 25.28 -24.82
N GLY A 35 -1.61 24.26 -24.54
CA GLY A 35 -1.76 23.69 -23.21
C GLY A 35 -0.43 23.31 -22.57
N LYS A 36 -0.23 23.83 -21.36
CA LYS A 36 0.64 23.27 -20.32
C LYS A 36 -0.07 23.57 -19.01
N GLY A 37 -0.18 22.55 -18.15
CA GLY A 37 -0.83 22.64 -16.85
C GLY A 37 -0.32 23.84 -16.08
N HIS A 38 -1.24 24.68 -15.61
CA HIS A 38 -0.93 25.71 -14.65
C HIS A 38 -0.83 25.05 -13.28
N ASP A 39 0.39 25.09 -12.76
CA ASP A 39 0.73 24.86 -11.37
C ASP A 39 -0.08 25.87 -10.51
N GLU A 40 -0.86 25.36 -9.56
CA GLU A 40 -1.57 26.19 -8.56
C GLU A 40 -0.54 26.79 -7.60
N GLY A 41 0.07 27.91 -8.00
CA GLY A 41 1.10 28.55 -7.20
C GLY A 41 1.30 30.02 -7.56
N LYS A 42 0.67 30.91 -6.77
CA LYS A 42 0.95 32.35 -6.66
C LYS A 42 0.91 33.16 -7.96
N ASP A 43 -0.29 33.54 -8.39
CA ASP A 43 -0.49 34.79 -9.12
C ASP A 43 -1.54 35.65 -8.36
N ASP A 44 -1.05 36.78 -7.87
CA ASP A 44 -1.78 37.84 -7.18
C ASP A 44 -2.43 38.72 -8.27
N ASP A 45 -3.54 38.24 -8.82
CA ASP A 45 -4.34 38.99 -9.79
C ASP A 45 -5.05 40.10 -9.01
N GLY A 46 -4.49 41.31 -9.04
CA GLY A 46 -4.65 42.42 -8.08
C GLY A 46 -6.07 42.96 -7.85
N GLY A 47 -6.98 42.11 -7.38
CA GLY A 47 -8.35 42.46 -7.03
C GLY A 47 -9.25 42.78 -8.21
N VAL A 48 -8.89 42.40 -9.44
CA VAL A 48 -9.66 42.68 -10.66
C VAL A 48 -10.08 41.41 -11.41
N VAL A 49 -11.15 41.50 -12.20
CA VAL A 49 -11.77 40.40 -12.98
C VAL A 49 -12.09 40.89 -14.40
N TRP A 50 -11.88 40.05 -15.41
CA TRP A 50 -12.28 40.31 -16.80
C TRP A 50 -13.65 39.68 -17.11
N SER A 51 -14.33 40.16 -18.16
CA SER A 51 -15.61 39.56 -18.61
C SER A 51 -15.48 38.06 -18.87
N THR A 52 -14.36 37.62 -19.44
CA THR A 52 -14.08 36.19 -19.72
C THR A 52 -13.87 35.32 -18.48
N ASP A 53 -13.64 35.93 -17.32
CA ASP A 53 -13.46 35.22 -16.05
C ASP A 53 -14.79 34.98 -15.31
N ILE A 54 -15.86 35.67 -15.71
CA ILE A 54 -17.20 35.50 -15.16
C ILE A 54 -17.97 34.53 -16.08
N PRO A 55 -18.54 33.46 -15.52
CA PRO A 55 -19.30 32.50 -16.32
C PRO A 55 -20.64 33.11 -16.78
N GLY A 56 -21.03 32.90 -18.04
CA GLY A 56 -22.31 33.36 -18.59
C GLY A 56 -22.18 34.10 -19.92
N SER A 57 -23.30 34.34 -20.60
CA SER A 57 -23.39 34.94 -21.94
C SER A 57 -23.78 36.43 -21.91
N ARG A 58 -24.40 36.92 -20.82
CA ARG A 58 -25.00 38.27 -20.72
C ARG A 58 -24.01 39.45 -20.71
N SER A 59 -22.72 39.20 -20.52
CA SER A 59 -21.70 40.25 -20.52
C SER A 59 -21.07 40.38 -21.91
N ASP A 60 -21.65 41.19 -22.79
CA ASP A 60 -20.98 41.54 -24.05
C ASP A 60 -19.72 42.37 -23.73
N PRO A 61 -18.52 42.02 -24.25
CA PRO A 61 -17.27 42.70 -23.92
C PRO A 61 -17.23 44.18 -24.33
N GLU A 62 -18.12 44.60 -25.23
CA GLU A 62 -18.15 45.94 -25.83
C GLU A 62 -18.94 46.97 -25.00
N ASP A 63 -19.79 46.51 -24.07
CA ASP A 63 -20.74 47.37 -23.33
C ASP A 63 -20.25 47.83 -21.94
N ALA A 64 -19.04 47.44 -21.51
CA ALA A 64 -18.52 47.81 -20.19
C ALA A 64 -16.98 48.02 -20.14
N ASP A 65 -16.54 48.97 -19.30
CA ASP A 65 -15.13 49.17 -18.96
C ASP A 65 -14.58 47.98 -18.15
N TRP A 66 -13.86 47.05 -18.79
CA TRP A 66 -13.13 45.94 -18.16
C TRP A 66 -11.61 46.25 -18.09
N PRO A 67 -10.87 45.76 -17.08
CA PRO A 67 -11.27 44.86 -16.00
C PRO A 67 -11.89 45.59 -14.80
N ARG A 68 -12.70 44.89 -13.99
CA ARG A 68 -13.45 45.45 -12.85
C ARG A 68 -12.98 44.90 -11.51
N PRO A 69 -13.08 45.67 -10.41
CA PRO A 69 -12.68 45.19 -9.10
C PRO A 69 -13.68 44.15 -8.55
N TYR A 70 -13.18 43.19 -7.77
CA TYR A 70 -13.98 42.24 -6.99
C TYR A 70 -13.40 42.05 -5.59
N THR A 71 -14.24 41.64 -4.64
CA THR A 71 -13.83 41.32 -3.27
C THR A 71 -13.75 39.81 -3.07
N LEU A 72 -12.58 39.30 -2.67
CA LEU A 72 -12.43 37.90 -2.31
C LEU A 72 -13.09 37.63 -0.95
N LEU A 73 -14.01 36.66 -0.92
CA LEU A 73 -14.73 36.22 0.26
C LEU A 73 -14.24 34.82 0.68
N ASP A 74 -14.23 34.55 1.98
CA ASP A 74 -14.06 33.17 2.47
C ASP A 74 -15.35 32.35 2.24
N ARG A 75 -15.26 31.02 2.29
CA ARG A 75 -16.40 30.12 2.05
C ARG A 75 -17.64 30.50 2.87
N ALA A 76 -17.48 30.79 4.16
CA ALA A 76 -18.61 31.11 5.03
C ALA A 76 -19.26 32.45 4.63
N ALA A 77 -18.47 33.45 4.24
CA ALA A 77 -18.97 34.71 3.70
C ALA A 77 -19.65 34.51 2.34
N ILE A 78 -19.13 33.65 1.47
CA ILE A 78 -19.74 33.32 0.18
C ILE A 78 -21.14 32.73 0.36
N PHE A 79 -21.30 31.71 1.20
CA PHE A 79 -22.62 31.09 1.43
C PHE A 79 -23.62 32.08 2.03
N ARG A 80 -23.19 32.98 2.94
CA ARG A 80 -24.04 34.07 3.44
C ARG A 80 -24.46 35.04 2.34
N THR A 81 -23.54 35.46 1.48
CA THR A 81 -23.82 36.40 0.38
C THR A 81 -24.73 35.77 -0.67
N MET A 82 -24.49 34.50 -1.04
CA MET A 82 -25.39 33.77 -1.94
C MET A 82 -26.78 33.62 -1.31
N ALA A 83 -26.87 33.18 -0.05
CA ALA A 83 -28.15 33.03 0.64
C ALA A 83 -28.94 34.35 0.70
N ALA A 84 -28.27 35.48 0.97
CA ALA A 84 -28.90 36.80 0.98
C ALA A 84 -29.45 37.23 -0.39
N SER A 85 -28.82 36.78 -1.48
CA SER A 85 -29.20 37.16 -2.86
C SER A 85 -30.11 36.12 -3.53
N ALA A 86 -30.30 34.95 -2.90
CA ALA A 86 -30.98 33.80 -3.48
C ALA A 86 -32.20 33.30 -2.68
N ASP A 87 -32.43 33.83 -1.48
CA ASP A 87 -33.53 33.47 -0.57
C ASP A 87 -33.81 31.95 -0.51
N PRO A 88 -32.84 31.15 -0.02
CA PRO A 88 -32.92 29.70 -0.08
C PRO A 88 -34.08 29.16 0.75
N SER A 89 -34.90 28.30 0.15
CA SER A 89 -35.99 27.60 0.81
C SER A 89 -35.78 26.09 0.84
N ARG A 90 -36.41 25.43 1.82
CA ARG A 90 -36.46 23.98 1.98
C ARG A 90 -37.88 23.56 2.27
N THR A 91 -38.43 22.68 1.44
CA THR A 91 -39.77 22.10 1.60
C THR A 91 -39.65 20.61 1.84
N GLN A 92 -40.23 20.12 2.94
CA GLN A 92 -40.36 18.68 3.19
C GLN A 92 -41.53 18.14 2.36
N LEU A 93 -41.32 17.01 1.69
CA LEU A 93 -42.28 16.42 0.77
C LEU A 93 -42.77 15.08 1.33
N GLY A 94 -43.98 15.05 1.90
CA GLY A 94 -44.63 13.83 2.35
C GLY A 94 -43.99 13.18 3.58
N GLY A 95 -44.38 11.93 3.86
CA GLY A 95 -43.92 11.16 5.02
C GLY A 95 -42.85 10.14 4.63
N GLY A 96 -41.63 10.57 4.34
CA GLY A 96 -40.57 9.64 3.92
C GLY A 96 -39.17 10.20 3.70
N GLY A 97 -38.91 11.45 4.11
CA GLY A 97 -37.57 12.06 4.00
C GLY A 97 -37.24 12.69 2.63
N ARG A 98 -38.18 12.65 1.67
CA ARG A 98 -38.11 13.50 0.47
C ARG A 98 -38.21 14.97 0.88
N ARG A 99 -37.39 15.77 0.23
CA ARG A 99 -37.37 17.23 0.32
C ARG A 99 -37.07 17.85 -1.03
N ALA A 100 -37.45 19.10 -1.19
CA ALA A 100 -36.96 19.97 -2.24
C ALA A 100 -36.30 21.20 -1.61
N ASP A 101 -35.09 21.49 -2.04
CA ASP A 101 -34.37 22.71 -1.71
C ASP A 101 -34.42 23.62 -2.95
N ALA A 102 -34.71 24.91 -2.79
CA ALA A 102 -34.85 25.83 -3.91
C ALA A 102 -34.20 27.18 -3.63
N VAL A 103 -33.80 27.89 -4.68
CA VAL A 103 -33.28 29.25 -4.63
C VAL A 103 -33.81 30.08 -5.80
N ASN A 104 -33.86 31.39 -5.63
CA ASN A 104 -34.10 32.36 -6.69
C ASN A 104 -33.04 33.45 -6.62
N PHE A 105 -31.93 33.23 -7.32
CA PHE A 105 -30.75 34.08 -7.28
C PHE A 105 -30.91 35.28 -8.22
N GLN A 106 -30.85 36.48 -7.63
CA GLN A 106 -30.80 37.76 -8.34
C GLN A 106 -29.45 38.43 -8.07
N PRO A 107 -28.51 38.39 -9.03
CA PRO A 107 -27.18 38.99 -8.87
C PRO A 107 -27.24 40.52 -8.76
N TRP A 108 -28.25 41.16 -9.35
CA TRP A 108 -28.40 42.61 -9.37
C TRP A 108 -29.29 43.13 -8.25
N GLY A 109 -28.72 43.87 -7.29
CA GLY A 109 -29.45 44.46 -6.14
C GLY A 109 -30.28 45.71 -6.45
N GLY A 110 -30.70 45.90 -7.70
CA GLY A 110 -31.50 47.05 -8.13
C GLY A 110 -32.96 47.00 -7.64
N PRO A 111 -33.76 48.05 -7.94
CA PRO A 111 -35.15 48.12 -7.50
C PRO A 111 -36.10 47.15 -8.23
N GLU A 112 -35.68 46.55 -9.34
CA GLU A 112 -36.51 45.56 -10.03
C GLU A 112 -36.37 44.19 -9.35
N ALA A 113 -37.50 43.58 -9.04
CA ALA A 113 -37.53 42.21 -8.54
C ALA A 113 -37.10 41.25 -9.65
N SER A 114 -36.55 40.10 -9.24
CA SER A 114 -36.31 38.99 -10.16
C SER A 114 -37.54 38.69 -11.01
N GLN A 115 -37.30 38.30 -12.26
CA GLN A 115 -38.31 37.85 -13.19
C GLN A 115 -38.45 36.32 -13.18
N ASP A 116 -37.56 35.60 -12.49
CA ASP A 116 -37.68 34.16 -12.25
C ASP A 116 -38.59 33.85 -11.06
N ARG A 117 -39.35 32.75 -11.12
CA ARG A 117 -40.12 32.22 -10.00
C ARG A 117 -39.93 30.72 -9.91
N TYR A 118 -40.03 30.20 -8.69
CA TYR A 118 -40.18 28.76 -8.48
C TYR A 118 -41.39 28.47 -7.61
N VAL A 119 -41.90 27.25 -7.71
CA VAL A 119 -42.97 26.72 -6.87
C VAL A 119 -42.59 25.34 -6.39
N VAL A 120 -42.80 25.06 -5.11
CA VAL A 120 -42.80 23.69 -4.57
C VAL A 120 -44.03 23.56 -3.68
N LYS A 121 -44.96 22.68 -4.04
CA LYS A 121 -46.22 22.47 -3.30
C LYS A 121 -46.58 20.99 -3.27
N GLN A 122 -47.27 20.59 -2.21
CA GLN A 122 -48.00 19.33 -2.17
C GLN A 122 -49.48 19.58 -2.43
N LEU A 123 -50.06 18.86 -3.39
CA LEU A 123 -51.45 18.98 -3.81
C LEU A 123 -52.21 17.74 -3.35
N ASP A 124 -53.29 17.93 -2.59
CA ASP A 124 -54.19 16.84 -2.22
C ASP A 124 -55.16 16.57 -3.38
N ILE A 125 -54.88 15.53 -4.15
CA ILE A 125 -55.68 15.09 -5.30
C ILE A 125 -56.29 13.74 -4.95
N GLY A 126 -57.59 13.74 -4.59
CA GLY A 126 -58.32 12.53 -4.23
C GLY A 126 -57.88 11.87 -2.92
N GLY A 127 -57.45 12.66 -1.92
CA GLY A 127 -56.97 12.16 -0.62
C GLY A 127 -55.51 11.71 -0.64
N ARG A 128 -54.76 12.07 -1.69
CA ARG A 128 -53.36 11.67 -1.90
C ARG A 128 -52.51 12.90 -2.18
N LEU A 129 -51.32 12.94 -1.58
CA LEU A 129 -50.41 14.08 -1.72
C LEU A 129 -49.49 13.90 -2.93
N TRP A 130 -49.80 14.65 -3.99
CA TRP A 130 -48.96 14.83 -5.17
C TRP A 130 -47.94 15.93 -4.94
N THR A 131 -46.76 15.84 -5.54
CA THR A 131 -45.78 16.92 -5.47
C THR A 131 -45.71 17.67 -6.78
N VAL A 132 -45.86 18.99 -6.73
CA VAL A 132 -45.62 19.89 -7.86
C VAL A 132 -44.41 20.76 -7.55
N SER A 133 -43.40 20.65 -8.40
CA SER A 133 -42.22 21.51 -8.42
C SER A 133 -42.19 22.23 -9.75
N ALA A 134 -41.93 23.54 -9.79
CA ALA A 134 -41.90 24.29 -11.03
C ALA A 134 -40.87 25.42 -10.99
N VAL A 135 -40.33 25.75 -12.15
CA VAL A 135 -39.54 26.95 -12.41
C VAL A 135 -40.15 27.68 -13.60
N PHE A 136 -40.22 29.00 -13.50
CA PHE A 136 -40.73 29.91 -14.50
C PHE A 136 -39.71 31.02 -14.67
N ASP A 137 -39.22 31.22 -15.88
CA ASP A 137 -38.40 32.38 -16.22
C ASP A 137 -39.28 33.38 -16.97
N GLY A 138 -39.30 34.62 -16.48
CA GLY A 138 -40.19 35.68 -16.92
C GLY A 138 -39.45 36.76 -17.69
N HIS A 139 -40.11 37.34 -18.68
CA HIS A 139 -39.54 38.43 -19.46
C HIS A 139 -40.54 39.55 -19.71
N LEU A 140 -40.02 40.74 -20.01
CA LEU A 140 -40.75 42.01 -20.15
C LEU A 140 -41.43 42.55 -18.87
N GLY A 141 -41.45 41.76 -17.80
CA GLY A 141 -41.81 42.17 -16.44
C GLY A 141 -42.00 40.97 -15.53
N ASN A 142 -42.62 41.18 -14.36
CA ASN A 142 -42.85 40.12 -13.38
C ASN A 142 -44.33 39.73 -13.21
N ALA A 143 -45.24 40.32 -13.99
CA ALA A 143 -46.68 40.10 -13.87
C ALA A 143 -47.07 38.68 -14.31
N THR A 144 -46.73 38.28 -15.54
CA THR A 144 -47.11 36.98 -16.12
C THR A 144 -46.47 35.82 -15.37
N VAL A 145 -45.18 35.90 -15.06
CA VAL A 145 -44.48 34.88 -14.26
C VAL A 145 -45.10 34.72 -12.86
N ALA A 146 -45.46 35.81 -12.17
CA ALA A 146 -46.11 35.72 -10.86
C ALA A 146 -47.51 35.11 -10.96
N HIS A 147 -48.25 35.43 -12.02
CA HIS A 147 -49.55 34.86 -12.30
C HIS A 147 -49.45 33.35 -12.60
N ALA A 148 -48.52 32.94 -13.47
CA ALA A 148 -48.26 31.54 -13.79
C ALA A 148 -47.86 30.74 -12.54
N ALA A 149 -46.89 31.23 -11.76
CA ALA A 149 -46.44 30.59 -10.52
C ALA A 149 -47.57 30.44 -9.48
N HIS A 150 -48.54 31.35 -9.47
CA HIS A 150 -49.70 31.24 -8.59
C HIS A 150 -50.73 30.24 -9.11
N HIS A 151 -51.14 30.36 -10.38
CA HIS A 151 -52.32 29.69 -10.93
C HIS A 151 -52.04 28.30 -11.53
N VAL A 152 -50.87 28.05 -12.11
CA VAL A 152 -50.55 26.74 -12.73
C VAL A 152 -50.73 25.57 -11.75
N PRO A 153 -50.24 25.61 -10.49
CA PRO A 153 -50.49 24.54 -9.52
C PRO A 153 -51.97 24.34 -9.18
N ILE A 154 -52.75 25.43 -9.15
CA ILE A 154 -54.20 25.39 -8.84
C ILE A 154 -54.94 24.72 -10.00
N ILE A 155 -54.61 25.09 -11.24
CA ILE A 155 -55.19 24.52 -12.45
C ILE A 155 -54.86 23.02 -12.53
N ILE A 156 -53.62 22.62 -12.23
CA ILE A 156 -53.23 21.20 -12.19
C ILE A 156 -54.08 20.44 -11.16
N LEU A 157 -54.25 20.97 -9.95
CA LEU A 157 -55.11 20.38 -8.92
C LEU A 157 -56.54 20.20 -9.42
N GLU A 158 -57.15 21.24 -9.98
CA GLU A 158 -58.54 21.21 -10.45
C GLU A 158 -58.74 20.20 -11.58
N GLN A 159 -57.86 20.22 -12.59
CA GLN A 159 -57.97 19.36 -13.76
C GLN A 159 -57.75 17.89 -13.42
N LEU A 160 -56.78 17.56 -12.55
CA LEU A 160 -56.56 16.19 -12.11
C LEU A 160 -57.65 15.69 -11.15
N THR A 161 -58.22 16.56 -10.31
CA THR A 161 -59.38 16.23 -9.48
C THR A 161 -60.62 15.94 -10.34
N ALA A 162 -60.84 16.75 -11.38
CA ALA A 162 -61.91 16.51 -12.34
C ALA A 162 -61.70 15.22 -13.14
N LEU A 163 -60.46 14.92 -13.53
CA LEU A 163 -60.10 13.67 -14.22
C LEU A 163 -60.42 12.45 -13.34
N LEU A 164 -60.08 12.52 -12.04
CA LEU A 164 -60.45 11.51 -11.05
C LEU A 164 -61.94 11.29 -10.94
N ALA A 165 -62.72 12.36 -10.84
CA ALA A 165 -64.16 12.26 -10.71
C ALA A 165 -64.82 11.60 -11.93
N ARG A 166 -64.20 11.67 -13.12
CA ARG A 166 -64.72 11.12 -14.38
C ARG A 166 -64.29 9.67 -14.63
N HIS A 167 -63.10 9.28 -14.20
CA HIS A 167 -62.50 7.97 -14.50
C HIS A 167 -62.34 7.06 -13.28
N GLY A 168 -62.34 7.60 -12.06
CA GLY A 168 -62.38 6.85 -10.82
C GLY A 168 -63.81 6.47 -10.45
N GLY A 169 -64.04 5.20 -10.10
CA GLY A 169 -65.23 4.84 -9.31
C GLY A 169 -65.30 5.69 -8.03
N SER A 170 -66.49 5.73 -7.40
CA SER A 170 -66.82 6.49 -6.17
C SER A 170 -65.61 6.96 -5.34
N ALA A 171 -65.62 8.23 -4.91
CA ALA A 171 -64.59 8.93 -4.12
C ALA A 171 -64.04 8.21 -2.85
N ALA A 172 -64.53 7.01 -2.53
CA ALA A 172 -64.02 6.11 -1.51
C ALA A 172 -62.83 5.23 -1.97
N ASP A 173 -62.58 5.06 -3.27
CA ASP A 173 -61.49 4.22 -3.76
C ASP A 173 -60.19 5.02 -3.95
N ALA A 174 -59.35 5.05 -2.90
CA ALA A 174 -58.03 5.71 -2.88
C ALA A 174 -57.04 5.19 -3.95
N ARG A 175 -57.40 4.16 -4.72
CA ARG A 175 -56.61 3.59 -5.84
C ARG A 175 -57.02 4.10 -7.23
N ALA A 176 -58.01 4.99 -7.34
CA ALA A 176 -58.52 5.43 -8.63
C ALA A 176 -57.46 6.08 -9.54
N LEU A 177 -56.47 6.82 -9.01
CA LEU A 177 -55.43 7.41 -9.88
C LEU A 177 -54.33 6.42 -10.31
N GLU A 178 -54.09 5.32 -9.58
CA GLU A 178 -53.22 4.22 -10.06
C GLU A 178 -53.78 3.58 -11.35
N THR A 179 -55.09 3.75 -11.60
CA THR A 179 -55.78 3.22 -12.79
C THR A 179 -55.83 4.20 -13.97
N VAL A 180 -55.44 5.46 -13.78
CA VAL A 180 -55.41 6.46 -14.87
C VAL A 180 -54.12 6.31 -15.67
N PRO A 181 -54.18 6.04 -16.99
CA PRO A 181 -52.97 5.87 -17.80
C PRO A 181 -52.10 7.14 -17.81
N PRO A 182 -50.76 7.03 -17.68
CA PRO A 182 -49.86 8.19 -17.74
C PRO A 182 -50.03 9.11 -18.95
N PRO A 183 -50.33 8.60 -20.17
CA PRO A 183 -50.60 9.48 -21.32
C PRO A 183 -51.83 10.37 -21.16
N LEU A 184 -52.86 9.92 -20.41
CA LEU A 184 -54.06 10.72 -20.17
C LEU A 184 -53.81 11.87 -19.19
N ILE A 185 -52.92 11.65 -18.22
CA ILE A 185 -52.43 12.71 -17.32
C ILE A 185 -51.64 13.73 -18.14
N ALA A 186 -50.71 13.29 -18.99
CA ALA A 186 -49.96 14.17 -19.88
C ALA A 186 -50.87 15.02 -20.77
N ASP A 187 -51.82 14.40 -21.48
CA ASP A 187 -52.79 15.08 -22.33
C ASP A 187 -53.67 16.09 -21.54
N THR A 188 -54.03 15.77 -20.30
CA THR A 188 -54.76 16.69 -19.42
C THR A 188 -53.91 17.90 -19.02
N LEU A 189 -52.64 17.70 -18.66
CA LEU A 189 -51.71 18.77 -18.33
C LEU A 189 -51.44 19.68 -19.54
N SER A 190 -51.31 19.12 -20.74
CA SER A 190 -51.09 19.89 -21.97
C SER A 190 -52.25 20.84 -22.23
N ARG A 191 -53.48 20.31 -22.24
CA ARG A 191 -54.69 21.13 -22.38
C ARG A 191 -54.82 22.18 -21.29
N ALA A 192 -54.46 21.85 -20.05
CA ALA A 192 -54.59 22.76 -18.93
C ALA A 192 -53.71 24.00 -19.08
N VAL A 193 -52.45 23.81 -19.49
CA VAL A 193 -51.50 24.92 -19.72
C VAL A 193 -51.89 25.74 -20.95
N THR A 194 -52.28 25.10 -22.05
CA THR A 194 -52.73 25.83 -23.25
C THR A 194 -54.00 26.64 -22.97
N ALA A 195 -54.99 26.05 -22.29
CA ALA A 195 -56.21 26.77 -21.93
C ALA A 195 -55.96 27.93 -20.94
N PHE A 196 -54.94 27.81 -20.08
CA PHE A 196 -54.52 28.90 -19.20
C PHE A 196 -53.97 30.10 -20.01
N ASP A 197 -53.14 29.83 -21.02
CA ASP A 197 -52.64 30.87 -21.92
C ASP A 197 -53.75 31.51 -22.76
N ASP A 198 -54.66 30.69 -23.31
CA ASP A 198 -55.83 31.16 -24.05
C ASP A 198 -56.69 32.08 -23.18
N ALA A 199 -56.86 31.77 -21.89
CA ALA A 199 -57.61 32.62 -20.96
C ALA A 199 -56.95 33.99 -20.76
N ILE A 200 -55.61 34.06 -20.66
CA ILE A 200 -54.87 35.33 -20.55
C ILE A 200 -55.10 36.22 -21.77
N ALA A 201 -55.05 35.64 -22.98
CA ALA A 201 -55.29 36.39 -24.21
C ALA A 201 -56.77 36.84 -24.34
N ASN A 202 -57.71 35.93 -24.05
CA ASN A 202 -59.14 36.21 -24.13
C ASN A 202 -59.60 37.27 -23.13
N ASP A 203 -59.05 37.31 -21.92
CA ASP A 203 -59.37 38.30 -20.89
C ASP A 203 -59.17 39.75 -21.36
N VAL A 204 -58.21 39.98 -22.27
CA VAL A 204 -57.97 41.30 -22.89
C VAL A 204 -58.93 41.55 -24.04
N LEU A 205 -59.18 40.55 -24.89
CA LEU A 205 -60.13 40.66 -26.00
C LEU A 205 -61.56 40.93 -25.50
N GLU A 206 -61.95 40.38 -24.35
CA GLU A 206 -63.25 40.61 -23.70
C GLU A 206 -63.46 42.07 -23.24
N LEU A 207 -62.39 42.84 -23.03
CA LEU A 207 -62.49 44.27 -22.73
C LEU A 207 -63.06 45.07 -23.91
N PHE A 208 -63.01 44.52 -25.12
CA PHE A 208 -63.45 45.16 -26.35
C PHE A 208 -64.49 44.27 -27.06
N PRO A 209 -65.79 44.40 -26.74
CA PRO A 209 -66.84 43.59 -27.34
C PRO A 209 -66.83 43.68 -28.88
N GLY A 210 -66.62 42.54 -29.55
CA GLY A 210 -66.36 42.47 -31.00
C GLY A 210 -64.90 42.19 -31.37
N GLY A 211 -64.01 42.04 -30.38
CA GLY A 211 -62.64 41.57 -30.53
C GLY A 211 -61.77 42.50 -31.38
N LEU A 212 -60.89 41.91 -32.19
CA LEU A 212 -59.96 42.62 -33.06
C LEU A 212 -60.64 43.57 -34.05
N ASP A 213 -61.80 43.16 -34.60
CA ASP A 213 -62.54 44.00 -35.55
C ASP A 213 -63.06 45.28 -34.89
N ALA A 214 -63.55 45.20 -33.64
CA ALA A 214 -63.94 46.37 -32.88
C ALA A 214 -62.71 47.23 -32.54
N LEU A 215 -61.64 46.61 -32.03
CA LEU A 215 -60.39 47.28 -31.69
C LEU A 215 -59.79 48.08 -32.85
N ALA A 216 -59.90 47.60 -34.09
CA ALA A 216 -59.40 48.30 -35.27
C ALA A 216 -60.11 49.65 -35.54
N HIS A 217 -61.35 49.82 -35.06
CA HIS A 217 -62.17 51.00 -35.31
C HIS A 217 -62.37 51.89 -34.07
N THR A 218 -62.04 51.41 -32.87
CA THR A 218 -62.15 52.18 -31.61
C THR A 218 -61.11 53.31 -31.52
N PRO A 219 -61.46 54.56 -31.20
CA PRO A 219 -60.47 55.63 -30.99
C PRO A 219 -59.41 55.29 -29.92
N ASP A 220 -58.16 55.73 -30.12
CA ASP A 220 -57.04 55.42 -29.21
C ASP A 220 -57.26 55.95 -27.78
N ASP A 221 -57.93 57.09 -27.63
CA ASP A 221 -58.30 57.66 -26.33
C ASP A 221 -59.31 56.79 -25.56
N GLU A 222 -60.23 56.15 -26.27
CA GLU A 222 -61.18 55.20 -25.70
C GLU A 222 -60.47 53.89 -25.31
N ILE A 223 -59.59 53.36 -26.17
CA ILE A 223 -58.76 52.19 -25.85
C ILE A 223 -57.90 52.47 -24.62
N SER A 224 -57.22 53.62 -24.59
CA SER A 224 -56.37 54.04 -23.48
C SER A 224 -57.17 54.20 -22.19
N ALA A 225 -58.39 54.74 -22.24
CA ALA A 225 -59.24 54.89 -21.07
C ALA A 225 -59.72 53.55 -20.50
N VAL A 226 -59.95 52.54 -21.35
CA VAL A 226 -60.34 51.18 -20.92
C VAL A 226 -59.16 50.44 -20.31
N LEU A 227 -57.98 50.48 -20.95
CA LEU A 227 -56.79 49.75 -20.50
C LEU A 227 -56.19 50.34 -19.23
N ASN A 228 -56.16 51.67 -19.11
CA ASN A 228 -55.45 52.38 -18.03
C ASN A 228 -56.38 52.72 -16.87
N ASP A 229 -56.97 51.68 -16.28
CA ASP A 229 -57.90 51.77 -15.16
C ASP A 229 -57.18 51.82 -13.80
N GLN A 230 -55.91 52.19 -13.71
CA GLN A 230 -55.12 52.13 -12.46
C GLN A 230 -55.72 53.01 -11.36
N ARG A 231 -56.43 54.09 -11.73
CA ARG A 231 -57.17 54.93 -10.78
C ARG A 231 -58.42 54.26 -10.21
N ASN A 232 -58.92 53.21 -10.86
CA ASN A 232 -60.15 52.49 -10.56
C ASN A 232 -59.90 51.04 -10.09
N GLY A 233 -58.64 50.68 -9.79
CA GLY A 233 -58.28 49.33 -9.30
C GLY A 233 -57.18 48.66 -10.12
N GLY A 234 -57.03 49.03 -11.40
CA GLY A 234 -55.97 48.54 -12.28
C GLY A 234 -56.17 47.11 -12.78
N GLU A 235 -57.40 46.60 -12.82
CA GLU A 235 -57.68 45.22 -13.26
C GLU A 235 -57.46 45.06 -14.76
N ASN A 236 -57.97 45.99 -15.57
CA ASN A 236 -57.78 45.97 -17.02
C ASN A 236 -56.31 46.16 -17.38
N PHE A 237 -55.62 47.06 -16.67
CA PHE A 237 -54.20 47.27 -16.84
C PHE A 237 -53.41 45.99 -16.57
N ARG A 238 -53.72 45.27 -15.48
CA ARG A 238 -53.07 43.98 -15.18
C ARG A 238 -53.37 42.93 -16.24
N LYS A 239 -54.61 42.80 -16.71
CA LYS A 239 -54.95 41.88 -17.82
C LYS A 239 -54.10 42.16 -19.07
N ALA A 240 -53.99 43.43 -19.44
CA ALA A 240 -53.14 43.84 -20.56
C ALA A 240 -51.66 43.51 -20.30
N GLN A 241 -51.13 43.78 -19.10
CA GLN A 241 -49.75 43.40 -18.76
C GLN A 241 -49.52 41.88 -18.82
N LEU A 242 -50.44 41.08 -18.29
CA LEU A 242 -50.35 39.61 -18.32
C LEU A 242 -50.30 39.06 -19.75
N CYS A 243 -51.09 39.66 -20.64
CA CYS A 243 -51.16 39.30 -22.05
C CYS A 243 -49.89 39.72 -22.83
N MET A 244 -49.32 40.87 -22.47
CA MET A 244 -48.17 41.45 -23.18
C MET A 244 -46.82 40.94 -22.70
N TYR A 245 -46.70 40.55 -21.43
CA TYR A 245 -45.48 39.94 -20.88
C TYR A 245 -45.53 38.43 -21.02
N GLY A 246 -44.40 37.77 -20.85
CA GLY A 246 -44.28 36.34 -21.05
C GLY A 246 -43.54 35.63 -19.94
N THR A 247 -43.70 34.31 -19.94
CA THR A 247 -42.91 33.42 -19.09
C THR A 247 -42.80 32.03 -19.69
N THR A 248 -41.63 31.43 -19.52
CA THR A 248 -41.40 30.00 -19.71
C THR A 248 -41.95 29.22 -18.51
N ALA A 249 -42.09 27.92 -18.64
CA ALA A 249 -42.56 27.05 -17.57
C ALA A 249 -41.96 25.65 -17.72
N VAL A 250 -41.21 25.21 -16.72
CA VAL A 250 -40.92 23.80 -16.50
C VAL A 250 -41.59 23.35 -15.21
N VAL A 251 -42.49 22.37 -15.30
CA VAL A 251 -43.28 21.85 -14.18
C VAL A 251 -43.08 20.35 -14.06
N ALA A 252 -42.60 19.90 -12.91
CA ALA A 252 -42.54 18.51 -12.52
C ALA A 252 -43.72 18.15 -11.61
N LEU A 253 -44.51 17.19 -12.05
CA LEU A 253 -45.55 16.54 -11.25
C LEU A 253 -45.06 15.14 -10.87
N VAL A 254 -44.93 14.88 -9.57
CA VAL A 254 -44.55 13.55 -9.04
C VAL A 254 -45.73 12.96 -8.29
N ASP A 255 -46.02 11.69 -8.58
CA ASP A 255 -47.08 10.95 -7.91
C ASP A 255 -46.77 10.70 -6.41
N PRO A 256 -47.79 10.37 -5.59
CA PRO A 256 -47.60 10.16 -4.16
C PRO A 256 -46.56 9.09 -3.83
N GLU A 257 -46.51 8.04 -4.64
CA GLU A 257 -45.62 6.89 -4.56
C GLU A 257 -44.18 7.20 -4.94
N GLY A 258 -43.95 8.29 -5.70
CA GLY A 258 -42.64 8.62 -6.24
C GLY A 258 -42.19 7.63 -7.32
N GLU A 259 -43.13 7.06 -8.07
CA GLU A 259 -42.89 6.09 -9.15
C GLU A 259 -43.04 6.71 -10.53
N ASN A 260 -43.81 7.79 -10.66
CA ASN A 260 -44.06 8.47 -11.92
C ASN A 260 -43.76 9.97 -11.82
N LEU A 261 -43.05 10.48 -12.81
CA LEU A 261 -42.77 11.89 -13.03
C LEU A 261 -43.38 12.31 -14.37
N TRP A 262 -44.11 13.42 -14.38
CA TRP A 262 -44.47 14.13 -15.61
C TRP A 262 -43.76 15.47 -15.61
N VAL A 263 -42.99 15.74 -16.66
CA VAL A 263 -42.34 17.03 -16.89
C VAL A 263 -43.10 17.75 -17.98
N VAL A 264 -43.72 18.86 -17.64
CA VAL A 264 -44.33 19.82 -18.57
C VAL A 264 -43.30 20.87 -18.89
N ASN A 265 -42.95 21.03 -20.16
CA ASN A 265 -41.91 21.93 -20.62
C ASN A 265 -42.46 22.91 -21.66
N LEU A 266 -42.21 24.20 -21.41
CA LEU A 266 -42.60 25.30 -22.28
C LEU A 266 -41.50 26.38 -22.19
N GLY A 267 -40.73 26.56 -23.27
CA GLY A 267 -39.57 27.46 -23.28
C GLY A 267 -38.24 26.74 -23.12
N ASP A 268 -37.24 27.46 -22.62
CA ASP A 268 -35.83 27.08 -22.53
C ASP A 268 -35.34 26.79 -21.10
N CYS A 269 -36.23 26.82 -20.11
CA CYS A 269 -36.01 26.15 -18.83
C CYS A 269 -35.72 24.65 -19.02
N GLN A 270 -35.03 24.04 -18.06
CA GLN A 270 -34.67 22.62 -18.11
C GLN A 270 -35.09 21.83 -16.88
N ALA A 271 -35.42 20.55 -17.10
CA ALA A 271 -35.48 19.54 -16.06
C ALA A 271 -34.36 18.51 -16.26
N ILE A 272 -33.60 18.21 -15.21
CA ILE A 272 -32.43 17.34 -15.25
C ILE A 272 -32.60 16.25 -14.18
N MET A 273 -32.60 14.99 -14.61
CA MET A 273 -32.54 13.83 -13.74
C MET A 273 -31.07 13.52 -13.42
N VAL A 274 -30.79 13.32 -12.13
CA VAL A 274 -29.48 12.92 -11.64
C VAL A 274 -29.63 11.65 -10.84
N ALA A 275 -29.09 10.55 -11.33
CA ALA A 275 -29.05 9.28 -10.60
C ALA A 275 -27.61 8.94 -10.25
N VAL A 276 -27.33 8.78 -8.96
CA VAL A 276 -26.03 8.34 -8.45
C VAL A 276 -26.14 6.87 -8.12
N ASP A 277 -25.24 6.05 -8.67
CA ASP A 277 -25.22 4.61 -8.43
C ASP A 277 -24.61 4.24 -7.06
N ALA A 278 -24.49 2.94 -6.80
CA ALA A 278 -23.97 2.44 -5.52
C ALA A 278 -22.47 2.67 -5.33
N GLU A 279 -21.75 2.82 -6.44
CA GLU A 279 -20.34 3.16 -6.51
C GLU A 279 -20.09 4.66 -6.30
N GLY A 280 -21.14 5.47 -6.35
CA GLY A 280 -21.10 6.92 -6.16
C GLY A 280 -20.86 7.69 -7.46
N GLU A 281 -21.02 7.04 -8.62
CA GLU A 281 -20.89 7.66 -9.93
C GLU A 281 -22.24 8.25 -10.37
N PRO A 282 -22.29 9.56 -10.68
CA PRO A 282 -23.49 10.22 -11.14
C PRO A 282 -23.73 9.98 -12.64
N THR A 283 -24.99 9.74 -12.98
CA THR A 283 -25.55 9.82 -14.34
C THR A 283 -26.46 11.04 -14.40
N VAL A 284 -26.32 11.82 -15.46
CA VAL A 284 -27.06 13.07 -15.67
C VAL A 284 -27.81 12.96 -16.99
N GLU A 285 -29.12 13.15 -16.94
CA GLU A 285 -30.03 13.04 -18.08
C GLU A 285 -30.92 14.30 -18.12
N VAL A 286 -30.87 15.07 -19.21
CA VAL A 286 -31.78 16.20 -19.42
C VAL A 286 -33.10 15.66 -19.97
N LEU A 287 -34.21 15.93 -19.27
CA LEU A 287 -35.54 15.38 -19.57
C LEU A 287 -36.38 16.26 -20.52
N THR A 288 -35.87 17.45 -20.85
CA THR A 288 -36.55 18.49 -21.64
C THR A 288 -35.75 18.83 -22.89
N ASN A 289 -36.42 19.08 -24.00
CA ASN A 289 -35.79 19.77 -25.13
C ASN A 289 -35.91 21.28 -24.94
N VAL A 290 -34.83 22.01 -25.21
CA VAL A 290 -34.87 23.48 -25.16
C VAL A 290 -35.77 23.98 -26.30
N HIS A 291 -36.73 24.85 -26.01
CA HIS A 291 -37.60 25.43 -27.04
C HIS A 291 -37.09 26.78 -27.52
N ASN A 292 -35.89 26.84 -28.10
CA ASN A 292 -35.33 28.05 -28.72
C ASN A 292 -34.51 27.70 -29.98
N ALA A 293 -33.76 28.65 -30.53
CA ALA A 293 -33.00 28.43 -31.76
C ALA A 293 -31.80 27.48 -31.63
N ASP A 294 -31.38 27.12 -30.41
CA ASP A 294 -30.34 26.12 -30.19
C ASP A 294 -30.85 24.68 -30.42
N CYS A 295 -32.15 24.50 -30.58
CA CYS A 295 -32.81 23.22 -30.86
C CYS A 295 -33.23 23.13 -32.33
N PRO A 296 -32.49 22.39 -33.19
CA PRO A 296 -32.82 22.30 -34.61
C PRO A 296 -34.23 21.77 -34.92
N PRO A 297 -34.77 20.76 -34.21
CA PRO A 297 -36.16 20.34 -34.39
C PRO A 297 -37.18 21.46 -34.14
N GLU A 298 -36.92 22.34 -33.17
CA GLU A 298 -37.82 23.44 -32.84
C GLU A 298 -37.75 24.55 -33.90
N VAL A 299 -36.56 24.87 -34.39
CA VAL A 299 -36.37 25.78 -35.54
C VAL A 299 -37.11 25.26 -36.77
N GLU A 300 -37.00 23.96 -37.05
CA GLU A 300 -37.72 23.34 -38.18
C GLU A 300 -39.23 23.39 -37.98
N ARG A 301 -39.72 23.16 -36.76
CA ARG A 301 -41.15 23.30 -36.44
C ARG A 301 -41.65 24.70 -36.79
N VAL A 302 -41.00 25.74 -36.24
CA VAL A 302 -41.38 27.14 -36.49
C VAL A 302 -41.33 27.46 -38.00
N ARG A 303 -40.28 27.05 -38.72
CA ARG A 303 -40.19 27.26 -40.18
C ARG A 303 -41.30 26.54 -40.95
N SER A 304 -41.66 25.33 -40.55
CA SER A 304 -42.69 24.53 -41.22
C SER A 304 -44.10 25.09 -41.04
N GLU A 305 -44.35 25.81 -39.94
CA GLU A 305 -45.63 26.47 -39.65
C GLU A 305 -45.83 27.76 -40.45
N HIS A 306 -44.73 28.39 -40.94
CA HIS A 306 -44.74 29.63 -41.70
C HIS A 306 -44.07 29.49 -43.09
N PRO A 307 -44.66 28.73 -44.03
CA PRO A 307 -44.05 28.48 -45.33
C PRO A 307 -43.91 29.76 -46.16
N GLY A 308 -42.68 30.06 -46.58
CA GLY A 308 -42.36 31.23 -47.42
C GLY A 308 -41.85 32.46 -46.65
N GLU A 309 -41.68 32.34 -45.34
CA GLU A 309 -41.16 33.39 -44.46
C GLU A 309 -39.83 32.97 -43.82
N GLU A 310 -39.10 33.91 -43.20
CA GLU A 310 -37.97 33.60 -42.34
C GLU A 310 -38.33 33.94 -40.88
N PRO A 311 -38.98 33.01 -40.15
CA PRO A 311 -39.51 33.30 -38.81
C PRO A 311 -38.44 33.26 -37.71
N VAL A 312 -37.21 32.82 -37.98
CA VAL A 312 -36.10 32.77 -37.02
C VAL A 312 -34.93 33.59 -37.57
N ILE A 313 -34.67 34.74 -36.96
CA ILE A 313 -33.66 35.72 -37.39
C ILE A 313 -32.65 35.87 -36.25
N ASP A 314 -31.36 35.76 -36.55
CA ASP A 314 -30.27 35.87 -35.56
C ASP A 314 -30.47 35.00 -34.30
N GLY A 315 -31.00 33.79 -34.49
CA GLY A 315 -31.25 32.85 -33.40
C GLY A 315 -32.45 33.21 -32.51
N ARG A 316 -33.33 34.11 -32.94
CA ARG A 316 -34.54 34.53 -32.21
C ARG A 316 -35.76 34.46 -33.11
N VAL A 317 -36.91 34.08 -32.55
CA VAL A 317 -38.19 34.11 -33.26
C VAL A 317 -38.56 35.57 -33.58
N LEU A 318 -38.84 35.83 -34.85
CA LEU A 318 -39.00 37.16 -35.45
C LEU A 318 -37.86 38.14 -35.12
N GLY A 319 -36.66 37.64 -34.81
CA GLY A 319 -35.51 38.45 -34.40
C GLY A 319 -35.60 39.06 -33.00
N ALA A 320 -36.66 38.76 -32.23
CA ALA A 320 -36.96 39.47 -30.99
C ALA A 320 -36.94 38.59 -29.73
N ILE A 321 -37.51 37.40 -29.76
CA ILE A 321 -37.67 36.51 -28.59
C ILE A 321 -36.84 35.22 -28.74
N ALA A 322 -36.14 34.82 -27.68
CA ALA A 322 -35.34 33.58 -27.69
C ALA A 322 -36.23 32.32 -27.60
N PRO A 323 -37.11 32.18 -26.59
CA PRO A 323 -37.99 31.04 -26.51
C PRO A 323 -39.06 31.09 -27.62
N SER A 324 -39.27 29.94 -28.25
CA SER A 324 -40.27 29.67 -29.28
C SER A 324 -41.59 29.14 -28.71
N ARG A 325 -41.64 28.91 -27.38
CA ARG A 325 -42.84 28.50 -26.65
C ARG A 325 -42.90 29.16 -25.28
N CYS A 326 -43.99 29.86 -24.96
CA CYS A 326 -44.18 30.59 -23.70
C CYS A 326 -45.67 30.73 -23.34
N ILE A 327 -45.94 31.00 -22.06
CA ILE A 327 -47.20 31.59 -21.60
C ILE A 327 -47.10 33.11 -21.75
N GLY A 328 -48.18 33.78 -22.17
CA GLY A 328 -48.21 35.21 -22.45
C GLY A 328 -47.64 35.54 -23.83
N ASP A 329 -46.89 36.63 -23.96
CA ASP A 329 -46.26 37.05 -25.22
C ASP A 329 -47.23 37.12 -26.41
N ALA A 330 -48.46 37.59 -26.15
CA ALA A 330 -49.48 37.71 -27.18
C ALA A 330 -49.03 38.44 -28.47
N PRO A 331 -48.08 39.40 -28.45
CA PRO A 331 -47.57 40.02 -29.68
C PRO A 331 -46.98 39.08 -30.73
N PHE A 332 -46.53 37.89 -30.31
CA PHE A 332 -46.02 36.84 -31.21
C PHE A 332 -47.11 35.83 -31.60
N LYS A 333 -48.27 35.87 -30.95
CA LYS A 333 -49.41 34.96 -31.15
C LYS A 333 -50.56 35.59 -31.91
N GLN A 334 -50.62 36.93 -31.93
CA GLN A 334 -51.71 37.72 -32.49
C GLN A 334 -51.25 38.53 -33.72
N PRO A 335 -52.19 38.96 -34.59
CA PRO A 335 -51.91 39.89 -35.68
C PRO A 335 -51.24 41.19 -35.19
N PRO A 336 -50.41 41.85 -36.02
CA PRO A 336 -49.72 43.08 -35.65
C PRO A 336 -50.64 44.18 -35.11
N GLU A 337 -51.87 44.26 -35.64
CA GLU A 337 -52.89 45.20 -35.21
C GLU A 337 -53.22 45.03 -33.72
N PHE A 338 -53.24 43.80 -33.18
CA PHE A 338 -53.45 43.55 -31.77
C PHE A 338 -52.42 44.33 -30.93
N THR A 339 -51.14 44.11 -31.22
CA THR A 339 -50.02 44.74 -30.51
C THR A 339 -50.08 46.25 -30.63
N ARG A 340 -50.24 46.78 -31.86
CA ARG A 340 -50.29 48.23 -32.09
C ARG A 340 -51.43 48.90 -31.32
N ARG A 341 -52.58 48.24 -31.21
CA ARG A 341 -53.78 48.82 -30.58
C ARG A 341 -53.74 48.70 -29.06
N ILE A 342 -53.25 47.59 -28.52
CA ILE A 342 -53.18 47.37 -27.07
C ILE A 342 -51.92 48.02 -26.47
N LEU A 343 -50.74 47.69 -26.98
CA LEU A 343 -49.46 48.11 -26.40
C LEU A 343 -49.27 49.63 -26.47
N TYR A 344 -49.54 50.24 -27.64
CA TYR A 344 -49.27 51.67 -27.83
C TYR A 344 -50.24 52.56 -27.06
N ASN A 345 -51.29 51.98 -26.47
CA ASN A 345 -52.26 52.66 -25.63
C ASN A 345 -52.12 52.33 -24.13
N LEU A 346 -51.14 51.49 -23.71
CA LEU A 346 -50.94 51.03 -22.33
C LEU A 346 -49.91 51.87 -21.54
N PHE A 347 -50.30 52.49 -20.41
CA PHE A 347 -49.49 53.41 -19.58
C PHE A 347 -49.24 52.90 -18.14
N PRO A 348 -48.08 53.13 -17.50
CA PRO A 348 -46.84 53.63 -18.07
C PRO A 348 -46.21 52.51 -18.89
N GLY A 349 -46.20 52.67 -20.21
CA GLY A 349 -45.65 51.70 -21.15
C GLY A 349 -44.85 52.40 -22.23
N HIS A 350 -44.42 51.62 -23.21
CA HIS A 350 -43.40 51.88 -24.25
C HIS A 350 -43.69 53.07 -25.21
N HIS A 351 -44.51 54.04 -24.81
CA HIS A 351 -44.90 55.21 -25.61
C HIS A 351 -43.75 56.16 -25.98
N ALA A 352 -42.60 56.06 -25.31
CA ALA A 352 -41.45 56.91 -25.62
C ALA A 352 -40.72 56.45 -26.89
N ASP A 353 -40.65 55.14 -27.14
CA ASP A 353 -40.03 54.53 -28.32
C ASP A 353 -40.69 53.19 -28.65
N THR A 354 -41.54 53.18 -29.69
CA THR A 354 -42.19 51.98 -30.20
C THR A 354 -41.38 51.30 -31.30
N SER A 355 -40.26 51.89 -31.73
CA SER A 355 -39.44 51.38 -32.85
C SER A 355 -38.98 49.92 -32.67
N PRO A 356 -38.59 49.45 -31.46
CA PRO A 356 -38.15 48.05 -31.28
C PRO A 356 -39.31 47.05 -31.44
N TRP A 357 -40.55 47.49 -31.26
CA TRP A 357 -41.73 46.67 -31.52
C TRP A 357 -42.03 46.61 -33.01
N GLU A 358 -41.94 47.74 -33.72
CA GLU A 358 -42.17 47.75 -35.17
C GLU A 358 -41.16 46.91 -35.95
N GLU A 359 -39.90 46.81 -35.50
CA GLU A 359 -38.86 45.98 -36.12
C GLU A 359 -39.26 44.50 -36.27
N PHE A 360 -39.96 43.91 -35.30
CA PHE A 360 -40.43 42.52 -35.43
C PHE A 360 -41.86 42.43 -35.98
N LEU A 361 -42.71 43.43 -35.73
CA LEU A 361 -44.09 43.43 -36.23
C LEU A 361 -44.17 43.47 -37.77
N VAL A 362 -43.14 44.01 -38.45
CA VAL A 362 -43.05 43.93 -39.92
C VAL A 362 -42.81 42.51 -40.44
N HIS A 363 -42.29 41.62 -39.61
CA HIS A 363 -42.07 40.21 -39.93
C HIS A 363 -43.23 39.31 -39.46
N ASN A 364 -44.20 39.84 -38.72
CA ASN A 364 -45.39 39.12 -38.27
C ASN A 364 -46.48 39.13 -39.36
N HIS A 365 -46.47 38.11 -40.22
CA HIS A 365 -47.37 37.93 -41.35
C HIS A 365 -48.44 36.84 -41.12
N THR A 366 -48.07 35.70 -40.53
CA THR A 366 -48.93 34.52 -40.33
C THR A 366 -48.91 34.02 -38.88
N PRO A 367 -49.25 34.85 -37.88
CA PRO A 367 -49.24 34.43 -36.48
C PRO A 367 -50.21 33.26 -36.23
N PRO A 368 -49.97 32.42 -35.19
CA PRO A 368 -48.95 32.57 -34.13
C PRO A 368 -47.56 32.01 -34.48
N TYR A 369 -46.49 32.70 -34.08
CA TYR A 369 -45.08 32.30 -34.28
C TYR A 369 -44.44 31.58 -33.08
N ILE A 370 -45.01 31.76 -31.90
CA ILE A 370 -44.65 31.00 -30.70
C ILE A 370 -45.87 30.22 -30.20
N SER A 371 -45.64 29.09 -29.53
CA SER A 371 -46.71 28.20 -29.09
C SER A 371 -46.86 28.17 -27.57
N ALA A 372 -48.10 28.08 -27.07
CA ALA A 372 -48.40 27.75 -25.68
C ALA A 372 -48.69 26.25 -25.48
N THR A 373 -48.38 25.42 -26.47
CA THR A 373 -48.52 23.96 -26.36
C THR A 373 -47.25 23.37 -25.74
N PRO A 374 -47.30 22.87 -24.50
CA PRO A 374 -46.11 22.32 -23.85
C PRO A 374 -45.73 20.96 -24.44
N GLU A 375 -44.43 20.68 -24.42
CA GLU A 375 -43.93 19.31 -24.53
C GLU A 375 -44.08 18.62 -23.17
N ILE A 376 -44.61 17.40 -23.15
CA ILE A 376 -44.79 16.65 -21.89
C ILE A 376 -44.10 15.30 -21.97
N THR A 377 -43.13 15.11 -21.08
CA THR A 377 -42.38 13.86 -20.94
C THR A 377 -42.87 13.12 -19.70
N HIS A 378 -43.32 11.87 -19.87
CA HIS A 378 -43.55 10.95 -18.75
C HIS A 378 -42.28 10.13 -18.52
N TYR A 379 -41.82 10.10 -17.26
CA TYR A 379 -40.62 9.40 -16.83
C TYR A 379 -40.95 8.46 -15.67
N PRO A 380 -40.80 7.13 -15.82
CA PRO A 380 -40.93 6.19 -14.72
C PRO A 380 -39.70 6.27 -13.79
N ILE A 381 -39.92 6.65 -12.53
CA ILE A 381 -38.88 6.77 -11.50
C ILE A 381 -38.50 5.38 -10.95
N ALA A 382 -39.38 4.38 -10.96
CA ALA A 382 -39.03 3.03 -10.50
C ALA A 382 -37.98 2.36 -11.42
N GLU A 383 -37.01 1.63 -10.84
CA GLU A 383 -36.00 0.89 -11.63
C GLU A 383 -36.65 -0.07 -12.64
N PRO A 384 -36.31 0.00 -13.94
CA PRO A 384 -36.42 -1.17 -14.78
C PRO A 384 -35.39 -2.19 -14.25
N SER A 385 -35.87 -3.35 -13.81
CA SER A 385 -35.02 -4.53 -13.67
C SER A 385 -34.11 -4.64 -14.91
N SER A 386 -32.81 -4.79 -14.66
CA SER A 386 -31.71 -4.92 -15.64
C SER A 386 -32.07 -5.65 -16.96
N PRO A 387 -31.37 -5.35 -18.06
CA PRO A 387 -31.92 -5.10 -19.39
C PRO A 387 -32.39 -6.36 -20.10
N THR A 388 -33.63 -6.36 -20.60
CA THR A 388 -34.02 -7.30 -21.66
C THR A 388 -33.38 -6.86 -22.97
N ALA A 389 -32.56 -7.75 -23.52
CA ALA A 389 -31.91 -7.67 -24.81
C ALA A 389 -32.79 -7.02 -25.90
N ALA A 390 -32.18 -6.10 -26.64
CA ALA A 390 -32.73 -5.61 -27.90
C ALA A 390 -33.02 -6.79 -28.87
N PRO A 391 -34.10 -6.72 -29.66
CA PRO A 391 -34.39 -7.75 -30.64
C PRO A 391 -33.38 -7.70 -31.79
N ALA A 392 -32.97 -8.88 -32.24
CA ALA A 392 -32.00 -9.11 -33.28
C ALA A 392 -32.40 -8.45 -34.62
N GLY A 393 -31.45 -7.73 -35.21
CA GLY A 393 -31.42 -7.32 -36.61
C GLY A 393 -30.21 -7.96 -37.31
N ALA A 394 -30.46 -8.55 -38.48
CA ALA A 394 -29.63 -9.53 -39.16
C ALA A 394 -28.28 -9.05 -39.73
N GLY A 395 -27.33 -9.99 -39.78
CA GLY A 395 -26.48 -10.22 -40.96
C GLY A 395 -25.02 -9.78 -40.89
N ALA A 396 -24.11 -10.73 -40.69
CA ALA A 396 -23.08 -11.11 -41.68
C ALA A 396 -22.08 -12.11 -41.07
N ALA A 397 -21.78 -13.16 -41.84
CA ALA A 397 -20.93 -14.28 -41.51
C ALA A 397 -19.43 -13.93 -41.49
N GLY A 398 -18.66 -14.67 -40.69
CA GLY A 398 -17.20 -14.69 -40.74
C GLY A 398 -16.62 -15.70 -39.74
N ALA A 399 -16.28 -16.88 -40.24
CA ALA A 399 -15.74 -18.01 -39.48
C ALA A 399 -14.32 -17.78 -38.95
N GLY A 400 -13.97 -18.42 -37.83
CA GLY A 400 -12.59 -18.53 -37.36
C GLY A 400 -12.46 -19.17 -35.98
N ALA A 401 -12.31 -20.49 -35.94
CA ALA A 401 -12.02 -21.27 -34.73
C ALA A 401 -10.60 -21.01 -34.22
N GLY A 402 -10.42 -21.01 -32.89
CA GLY A 402 -9.11 -20.98 -32.26
C GLY A 402 -9.18 -21.06 -30.74
N ALA A 403 -9.12 -22.28 -30.20
CA ALA A 403 -8.93 -22.53 -28.78
C ALA A 403 -7.49 -22.18 -28.35
N GLY A 404 -7.32 -21.60 -27.16
CA GLY A 404 -5.98 -21.41 -26.58
C GLY A 404 -5.92 -20.53 -25.33
N ALA A 405 -5.86 -21.20 -24.17
CA ALA A 405 -5.07 -20.90 -22.98
C ALA A 405 -5.06 -19.48 -22.35
N ALA A 406 -5.45 -19.45 -21.07
CA ALA A 406 -5.10 -18.40 -20.10
C ALA A 406 -3.57 -18.24 -19.93
N PRO A 407 -3.12 -17.05 -19.51
CA PRO A 407 -2.53 -16.99 -18.17
C PRO A 407 -2.96 -15.75 -17.36
N GLY A 408 -2.95 -15.92 -16.04
CA GLY A 408 -3.32 -14.91 -15.06
C GLY A 408 -2.36 -13.73 -14.99
N GLY A 409 -2.94 -12.56 -14.79
CA GLY A 409 -2.27 -11.33 -14.41
C GLY A 409 -2.92 -10.74 -13.17
N SER A 410 -2.13 -10.66 -12.10
CA SER A 410 -2.40 -10.04 -10.81
C SER A 410 -3.04 -8.65 -10.93
N ALA A 411 -4.29 -8.49 -10.47
CA ALA A 411 -4.91 -7.19 -10.27
C ALA A 411 -4.71 -6.73 -8.82
N SER A 412 -4.14 -5.54 -8.71
CA SER A 412 -3.79 -4.81 -7.49
C SER A 412 -4.99 -4.52 -6.60
N GLY A 413 -4.71 -4.39 -5.30
CA GLY A 413 -5.67 -4.21 -4.21
C GLY A 413 -6.83 -3.26 -4.51
N THR A 414 -8.04 -3.82 -4.44
CA THR A 414 -9.30 -3.09 -4.48
C THR A 414 -9.50 -2.42 -3.12
N LYS A 415 -9.53 -1.09 -3.11
CA LYS A 415 -10.06 -0.33 -1.97
C LYS A 415 -11.52 -0.71 -1.81
N ILE A 416 -11.86 -1.31 -0.68
CA ILE A 416 -13.25 -1.60 -0.31
C ILE A 416 -13.87 -0.25 0.09
N GLY A 417 -14.54 0.40 -0.85
CA GLY A 417 -15.45 1.50 -0.56
C GLY A 417 -16.79 0.93 -0.16
N ALA A 418 -17.37 1.41 0.95
CA ALA A 418 -18.72 1.04 1.37
C ALA A 418 -19.70 1.29 0.21
N ARG A 419 -20.42 0.25 -0.21
CA ARG A 419 -21.52 0.36 -1.17
C ARG A 419 -22.55 1.33 -0.61
N ARG A 420 -22.86 2.38 -1.37
CA ARG A 420 -23.88 3.37 -1.01
C ARG A 420 -25.18 3.02 -1.71
N ASN A 421 -26.29 3.54 -1.21
CA ASN A 421 -27.56 3.38 -1.89
C ASN A 421 -27.67 4.36 -3.05
N PRO A 422 -28.26 3.93 -4.17
CA PRO A 422 -28.49 4.81 -5.28
C PRO A 422 -29.35 5.99 -4.83
N ARG A 423 -29.02 7.19 -5.33
CA ARG A 423 -29.71 8.45 -5.01
C ARG A 423 -30.15 9.16 -6.27
N ARG A 424 -31.41 9.58 -6.31
CA ARG A 424 -32.01 10.31 -7.42
C ARG A 424 -32.41 11.71 -7.00
N TYR A 425 -32.03 12.66 -7.83
CA TYR A 425 -32.38 14.06 -7.71
C TYR A 425 -33.00 14.53 -9.01
N LEU A 426 -34.01 15.38 -8.90
CA LEU A 426 -34.57 16.13 -10.01
C LEU A 426 -34.19 17.60 -9.81
N ILE A 427 -33.51 18.17 -10.80
CA ILE A 427 -33.16 19.59 -10.84
C ILE A 427 -34.09 20.26 -11.85
N LEU A 428 -34.78 21.32 -11.46
CA LEU A 428 -35.44 22.25 -12.35
C LEU A 428 -34.68 23.56 -12.33
N CYS A 429 -34.41 24.15 -13.49
CA CYS A 429 -33.63 25.37 -13.59
C CYS A 429 -34.07 26.26 -14.76
N SER A 430 -33.96 27.58 -14.57
CA SER A 430 -34.02 28.55 -15.67
C SER A 430 -32.75 28.53 -16.52
N ASP A 431 -32.81 29.22 -17.65
CA ASP A 431 -31.70 29.31 -18.61
C ASP A 431 -30.47 30.02 -18.01
N GLY A 432 -30.65 30.93 -17.04
CA GLY A 432 -29.54 31.58 -16.32
C GLY A 432 -28.56 30.59 -15.68
N PHE A 433 -29.04 29.44 -15.19
CA PHE A 433 -28.16 28.36 -14.73
C PHE A 433 -27.42 27.69 -15.89
N THR A 434 -28.13 27.41 -16.98
CA THR A 434 -27.55 26.75 -18.14
C THR A 434 -26.48 27.63 -18.80
N ASP A 435 -26.70 28.94 -18.86
CA ASP A 435 -25.80 29.94 -19.41
C ASP A 435 -24.48 30.04 -18.62
N VAL A 436 -24.58 30.09 -17.30
CA VAL A 436 -23.39 30.02 -16.41
C VAL A 436 -22.64 28.70 -16.59
N CYS A 437 -23.35 27.62 -16.93
CA CYS A 437 -22.76 26.33 -17.20
C CYS A 437 -22.25 26.15 -18.65
N ALA A 438 -22.58 27.02 -19.61
CA ALA A 438 -22.45 26.75 -21.05
C ALA A 438 -21.06 26.98 -21.68
N LEU A 439 -20.12 27.64 -21.00
CA LEU A 439 -18.77 27.85 -21.53
C LEU A 439 -17.79 26.73 -21.11
N PRO A 440 -17.23 25.89 -22.00
CA PRO A 440 -17.74 25.30 -23.25
C PRO A 440 -18.51 23.97 -23.02
N SER A 441 -19.45 23.66 -23.93
CA SER A 441 -20.32 22.47 -24.21
C SER A 441 -20.31 21.14 -23.40
N GLN A 442 -19.44 20.93 -22.42
CA GLN A 442 -19.47 19.79 -21.49
C GLN A 442 -19.49 20.20 -20.01
N ARG A 443 -19.56 21.50 -19.71
CA ARG A 443 -19.45 21.98 -18.33
C ARG A 443 -20.74 21.78 -17.50
N GLN A 444 -21.95 21.92 -18.05
CA GLN A 444 -23.20 21.65 -17.30
C GLN A 444 -23.22 20.24 -16.69
N GLN A 445 -23.01 19.22 -17.53
CA GLN A 445 -22.93 17.84 -17.06
C GLN A 445 -21.85 17.69 -15.99
N ARG A 446 -20.64 18.22 -16.19
CA ARG A 446 -19.54 18.15 -15.21
C ARG A 446 -19.86 18.87 -13.89
N VAL A 447 -20.53 20.02 -13.95
CA VAL A 447 -20.98 20.81 -12.79
C VAL A 447 -21.98 20.00 -11.98
N VAL A 448 -23.02 19.48 -12.64
CA VAL A 448 -24.05 18.65 -12.00
C VAL A 448 -23.44 17.37 -11.44
N GLU A 449 -22.55 16.69 -12.16
CA GLU A 449 -21.86 15.51 -11.66
C GLU A 449 -20.94 15.83 -10.46
N ALA A 450 -20.21 16.96 -10.48
CA ALA A 450 -19.36 17.39 -9.38
C ALA A 450 -20.19 17.66 -8.12
N TRP A 451 -21.29 18.39 -8.28
CA TRP A 451 -22.28 18.64 -7.24
C TRP A 451 -22.86 17.32 -6.68
N ALA A 452 -23.27 16.39 -7.55
CA ALA A 452 -23.86 15.11 -7.13
C ALA A 452 -22.88 14.24 -6.33
N ARG A 453 -21.61 14.16 -6.77
CA ARG A 453 -20.54 13.46 -6.04
C ARG A 453 -20.34 14.06 -4.64
N GLU A 454 -20.36 15.39 -4.53
CA GLU A 454 -20.22 16.07 -3.24
C GLU A 454 -21.43 15.84 -2.32
N CYS A 455 -22.65 15.83 -2.88
CA CYS A 455 -23.87 15.56 -2.12
C CYS A 455 -23.89 14.13 -1.55
N CYS A 456 -23.29 13.16 -2.25
CA CYS A 456 -23.24 11.77 -1.80
C CYS A 456 -22.15 11.51 -0.75
N ARG A 457 -21.09 12.33 -0.69
CA ARG A 457 -20.01 12.19 0.29
C ARG A 457 -20.40 12.62 1.71
N GLY A 458 -21.53 13.31 1.88
CA GLY A 458 -21.91 13.97 3.13
C GLY A 458 -21.03 15.20 3.39
N PRO A 459 -21.41 16.10 4.33
CA PRO A 459 -20.53 17.18 4.73
C PRO A 459 -19.21 16.55 5.23
N ALA A 460 -18.09 16.99 4.66
CA ALA A 460 -16.79 16.61 5.19
C ALA A 460 -16.77 17.08 6.66
N LEU A 461 -16.73 16.14 7.60
CA LEU A 461 -16.51 16.45 9.02
C LEU A 461 -15.34 17.44 9.09
N PRO A 462 -15.55 18.68 9.56
CA PRO A 462 -14.43 19.58 9.82
C PRO A 462 -13.63 18.95 10.95
N ALA A 463 -12.43 18.45 10.63
CA ALA A 463 -11.45 18.18 11.66
C ALA A 463 -11.13 19.53 12.33
N ALA A 464 -11.54 19.65 13.59
CA ALA A 464 -11.27 20.76 14.50
C ALA A 464 -12.08 22.06 14.28
N ALA A 465 -13.29 22.12 14.86
CA ALA A 465 -13.85 23.36 15.39
C ALA A 465 -14.83 23.09 16.55
N ALA A 466 -14.39 22.34 17.56
CA ALA A 466 -15.05 22.35 18.87
C ALA A 466 -14.42 23.46 19.72
N ASN A 467 -14.65 24.72 19.34
CA ASN A 467 -14.55 25.94 20.15
C ASN A 467 -14.39 27.15 19.23
N SER A 468 -15.49 27.83 18.91
CA SER A 468 -15.52 29.29 18.78
C SER A 468 -16.95 29.79 18.65
N ASP A 469 -17.11 31.03 19.06
CA ASP A 469 -18.33 31.72 19.42
C ASP A 469 -19.42 31.84 18.34
N LYS A 470 -20.62 32.06 18.86
CA LYS A 470 -21.83 32.48 18.15
C LYS A 470 -21.60 33.73 17.29
N ARG A 471 -21.25 33.56 16.01
CA ARG A 471 -21.62 34.41 14.86
C ARG A 471 -20.90 33.93 13.59
N GLY A 472 -21.60 33.24 12.70
CA GLY A 472 -21.09 32.93 11.35
C GLY A 472 -21.73 31.68 10.77
N THR A 473 -22.49 31.85 9.68
CA THR A 473 -23.20 30.81 8.87
C THR A 473 -24.09 29.86 9.66
N THR A 474 -25.40 29.86 9.40
CA THR A 474 -26.22 28.73 9.86
C THR A 474 -25.77 27.50 9.06
N ALA A 475 -25.44 26.39 9.73
CA ALA A 475 -25.09 25.14 9.04
C ALA A 475 -26.18 24.69 8.04
N GLU A 476 -27.41 25.19 8.23
CA GLU A 476 -28.58 24.98 7.38
C GLU A 476 -28.43 25.59 5.97
N GLU A 477 -27.77 26.74 5.82
CA GLU A 477 -27.53 27.38 4.52
C GLU A 477 -26.60 26.52 3.64
N GLU A 478 -25.49 26.03 4.20
CA GLU A 478 -24.55 25.16 3.48
C GLU A 478 -25.14 23.77 3.16
N GLU A 479 -26.19 23.34 3.87
CA GLU A 479 -26.89 22.09 3.61
C GLU A 479 -27.92 22.17 2.47
N ASN A 480 -28.30 23.37 2.02
CA ASN A 480 -29.28 23.56 0.93
C ASN A 480 -28.71 23.05 -0.41
N LEU A 481 -29.36 22.05 -1.01
CA LEU A 481 -28.87 21.41 -2.23
C LEU A 481 -28.82 22.35 -3.44
N ALA A 482 -29.79 23.26 -3.58
CA ALA A 482 -29.84 24.23 -4.67
C ALA A 482 -28.78 25.32 -4.52
N LEU A 483 -28.52 25.78 -3.29
CA LEU A 483 -27.44 26.73 -3.02
C LEU A 483 -26.05 26.13 -3.28
N ARG A 484 -25.86 24.84 -2.96
CA ARG A 484 -24.65 24.10 -3.34
C ARG A 484 -24.53 23.94 -4.86
N LEU A 485 -25.63 23.73 -5.57
CA LEU A 485 -25.61 23.65 -7.02
C LEU A 485 -25.17 24.98 -7.63
N LEU A 486 -25.67 26.10 -7.11
CA LEU A 486 -25.24 27.46 -7.49
C LEU A 486 -23.74 27.68 -7.25
N TRP A 487 -23.21 27.23 -6.11
CA TRP A 487 -21.75 27.24 -5.83
C TRP A 487 -20.94 26.52 -6.93
N HIS A 488 -21.39 25.34 -7.37
CA HIS A 488 -20.72 24.60 -8.44
C HIS A 488 -20.86 25.28 -9.80
N ALA A 489 -22.00 25.90 -10.09
CA ALA A 489 -22.22 26.66 -11.33
C ALA A 489 -21.18 27.78 -11.47
N PHE A 490 -20.92 28.52 -10.39
CA PHE A 490 -19.89 29.56 -10.34
C PHE A 490 -18.45 29.02 -10.22
N GLY A 491 -18.23 27.72 -10.43
CA GLY A 491 -16.89 27.12 -10.55
C GLY A 491 -16.35 26.42 -9.30
N GLY A 492 -17.08 26.47 -8.19
CA GLY A 492 -16.81 25.62 -7.03
C GLY A 492 -15.56 25.97 -6.21
N THR A 493 -14.99 27.16 -6.41
CA THR A 493 -13.83 27.67 -5.65
C THR A 493 -14.14 29.03 -5.03
N GLU A 494 -13.54 29.36 -3.88
CA GLU A 494 -13.77 30.66 -3.23
C GLU A 494 -13.51 31.85 -4.16
N ARG A 495 -12.45 31.75 -4.98
CA ARG A 495 -12.09 32.77 -5.95
C ARG A 495 -13.11 32.90 -7.08
N SER A 496 -13.51 31.80 -7.71
CA SER A 496 -14.46 31.84 -8.84
C SER A 496 -15.83 32.33 -8.41
N VAL A 497 -16.32 31.90 -7.26
CA VAL A 497 -17.63 32.33 -6.74
C VAL A 497 -17.58 33.77 -6.25
N SER A 498 -16.49 34.21 -5.60
CA SER A 498 -16.32 35.63 -5.24
C SER A 498 -16.36 36.55 -6.46
N ARG A 499 -15.69 36.16 -7.56
CA ARG A 499 -15.71 36.93 -8.82
C ARG A 499 -17.11 37.10 -9.39
N ALA A 500 -17.94 36.07 -9.32
CA ALA A 500 -19.32 36.12 -9.82
C ALA A 500 -20.24 36.99 -8.93
N LEU A 501 -20.02 36.97 -7.60
CA LEU A 501 -20.90 37.62 -6.62
C LEU A 501 -20.54 39.07 -6.30
N THR A 502 -19.26 39.44 -6.34
CA THR A 502 -18.77 40.72 -5.78
C THR A 502 -18.12 41.65 -6.80
N VAL A 503 -18.25 41.33 -8.09
CA VAL A 503 -17.81 42.24 -9.15
C VAL A 503 -18.60 43.55 -9.08
N ASP A 504 -17.89 44.67 -9.05
CA ASP A 504 -18.53 45.99 -9.05
C ASP A 504 -18.96 46.37 -10.48
N MET A 505 -20.22 46.07 -10.80
CA MET A 505 -20.83 46.44 -12.08
C MET A 505 -21.44 47.85 -12.08
N GLY A 506 -21.35 48.59 -10.97
CA GLY A 506 -22.05 49.87 -10.80
C GLY A 506 -23.57 49.72 -10.89
N THR A 507 -24.28 50.82 -11.15
CA THR A 507 -25.75 50.86 -11.26
C THR A 507 -26.28 50.57 -12.66
N GLU A 508 -25.43 50.23 -13.64
CA GLU A 508 -25.75 50.46 -15.06
C GLU A 508 -26.10 49.19 -15.89
N ALA A 509 -25.82 47.96 -15.40
CA ALA A 509 -26.26 46.73 -16.08
C ALA A 509 -26.27 45.47 -15.19
N ALA A 510 -27.24 44.58 -15.43
CA ALA A 510 -27.20 43.20 -14.96
C ALA A 510 -26.21 42.40 -15.81
N TRP A 511 -25.24 41.73 -15.18
CA TRP A 511 -24.14 41.03 -15.86
C TRP A 511 -24.32 39.51 -15.93
N LEU A 512 -25.23 39.01 -15.09
CA LEU A 512 -25.69 37.63 -15.02
C LEU A 512 -27.22 37.66 -15.15
N ASP A 513 -27.79 36.57 -15.65
CA ASP A 513 -29.23 36.39 -15.63
C ASP A 513 -29.73 36.02 -14.23
N ASP A 514 -31.04 36.13 -14.04
CA ASP A 514 -31.76 35.59 -12.91
C ASP A 514 -31.64 34.05 -12.92
N MET A 515 -31.65 33.43 -11.73
CA MET A 515 -31.57 31.97 -11.64
C MET A 515 -32.51 31.40 -10.59
N ALA A 516 -33.61 30.83 -11.03
CA ALA A 516 -34.41 29.91 -10.23
C ALA A 516 -33.89 28.47 -10.35
N LEU A 517 -33.64 27.84 -9.19
CA LEU A 517 -33.22 26.45 -9.09
C LEU A 517 -34.11 25.73 -8.08
N VAL A 518 -34.61 24.54 -8.44
CA VAL A 518 -35.28 23.61 -7.51
C VAL A 518 -34.58 22.27 -7.60
N VAL A 519 -34.11 21.75 -6.46
CA VAL A 519 -33.53 20.41 -6.36
C VAL A 519 -34.40 19.54 -5.46
N GLN A 520 -35.13 18.62 -6.08
CA GLN A 520 -35.99 17.65 -5.40
C GLN A 520 -35.28 16.30 -5.25
N THR A 521 -35.34 15.72 -4.05
CA THR A 521 -34.92 14.34 -3.79
C THR A 521 -36.07 13.37 -4.11
N LEU A 522 -35.79 12.30 -4.86
CA LEU A 522 -36.81 11.37 -5.33
C LEU A 522 -36.84 10.01 -4.60
N ASP A 523 -35.79 9.65 -3.87
CA ASP A 523 -35.71 8.31 -3.25
C ASP A 523 -36.20 8.26 -1.79
N GLU A 524 -37.29 7.52 -1.56
CA GLU A 524 -37.69 7.02 -0.23
C GLU A 524 -37.27 5.55 -0.03
N LYS A 525 -37.53 4.68 -1.02
CA LYS A 525 -37.28 3.23 -0.89
C LYS A 525 -35.79 2.92 -0.72
N GLY A 526 -34.91 3.70 -1.34
CA GLY A 526 -33.45 3.58 -1.23
C GLY A 526 -32.88 4.05 0.12
N GLN A 527 -33.59 4.83 0.93
CA GLN A 527 -33.09 5.22 2.26
C GLN A 527 -33.40 4.18 3.34
N ILE A 528 -34.58 3.56 3.34
CA ILE A 528 -34.88 2.48 4.31
C ILE A 528 -34.27 1.17 3.84
N LYS A 529 -34.48 0.79 2.56
CA LYS A 529 -33.78 -0.34 1.96
C LYS A 529 -32.28 -0.13 2.06
N GLY A 530 -31.85 1.12 1.93
CA GLY A 530 -30.47 1.49 2.09
C GLY A 530 -29.93 1.54 3.49
N ILE A 531 -30.69 1.96 4.49
CA ILE A 531 -30.30 1.77 5.88
C ILE A 531 -30.27 0.27 6.18
N THR A 532 -31.18 -0.54 5.64
CA THR A 532 -31.13 -1.99 5.82
C THR A 532 -30.03 -2.66 5.01
N GLU A 533 -29.68 -2.17 3.83
CA GLU A 533 -28.59 -2.66 2.97
C GLU A 533 -27.25 -2.14 3.45
N ASP A 534 -27.17 -0.94 4.04
CA ASP A 534 -26.02 -0.39 4.75
C ASP A 534 -25.87 -1.09 6.09
N LEU A 535 -26.96 -1.45 6.78
CA LEU A 535 -26.92 -2.30 7.96
C LEU A 535 -26.57 -3.73 7.58
N THR A 536 -27.02 -4.25 6.43
CA THR A 536 -26.71 -5.61 5.95
C THR A 536 -25.29 -5.65 5.42
N ALA A 537 -24.83 -4.64 4.70
CA ALA A 537 -23.46 -4.44 4.23
C ALA A 537 -22.56 -4.11 5.41
N ALA A 538 -23.00 -3.37 6.43
CA ALA A 538 -22.28 -3.22 7.69
C ALA A 538 -22.30 -4.52 8.48
N LEU A 539 -23.33 -5.36 8.39
CA LEU A 539 -23.36 -6.70 8.99
C LEU A 539 -22.52 -7.71 8.20
N GLU A 540 -22.38 -7.53 6.89
CA GLU A 540 -21.52 -8.29 5.98
C GLU A 540 -20.08 -7.79 6.05
N ASP A 541 -19.85 -6.52 6.31
CA ASP A 541 -18.55 -5.90 6.59
C ASP A 541 -18.17 -6.24 8.01
N ILE A 542 -19.07 -6.18 8.99
CA ILE A 542 -18.88 -6.77 10.31
C ILE A 542 -18.72 -8.28 10.16
N GLY A 543 -19.40 -8.94 9.23
CA GLY A 543 -19.27 -10.36 8.95
C GLY A 543 -17.92 -10.69 8.30
N SER A 544 -17.43 -9.82 7.42
CA SER A 544 -16.15 -9.88 6.71
C SER A 544 -15.02 -9.39 7.59
N ILE A 545 -15.27 -8.51 8.54
CA ILE A 545 -14.37 -8.08 9.61
C ILE A 545 -14.36 -9.16 10.67
N ILE A 546 -15.47 -9.81 11.02
CA ILE A 546 -15.51 -10.96 11.90
C ILE A 546 -14.82 -12.13 11.21
N GLN A 547 -15.00 -12.32 9.92
CA GLN A 547 -14.35 -13.37 9.15
C GLN A 547 -12.88 -13.03 8.92
N TYR A 548 -12.53 -11.79 8.60
CA TYR A 548 -11.15 -11.31 8.53
C TYR A 548 -10.50 -11.34 9.91
N LEU A 549 -11.21 -11.02 10.98
CA LEU A 549 -10.75 -11.14 12.37
C LEU A 549 -10.77 -12.59 12.81
N ALA A 550 -11.57 -13.49 12.23
CA ALA A 550 -11.59 -14.92 12.51
C ALA A 550 -10.54 -15.65 11.70
N GLU A 551 -10.18 -15.16 10.51
CA GLU A 551 -9.08 -15.57 9.65
C GLU A 551 -7.79 -14.97 10.16
N LYS A 552 -7.78 -13.73 10.64
CA LYS A 552 -6.68 -13.12 11.38
C LYS A 552 -6.58 -13.67 12.76
N LYS A 553 -7.66 -14.06 13.45
CA LYS A 553 -7.61 -14.82 14.71
C LYS A 553 -7.24 -16.25 14.43
N ALA A 554 -7.64 -16.89 13.34
CA ALA A 554 -7.21 -18.24 12.97
C ALA A 554 -5.79 -18.23 12.44
N SER A 555 -5.34 -17.13 11.82
CA SER A 555 -3.97 -16.88 11.38
C SER A 555 -3.12 -16.38 12.53
N LEU A 556 -3.64 -15.66 13.50
CA LEU A 556 -3.00 -15.31 14.77
C LEU A 556 -3.10 -16.45 15.76
N GLU A 557 -4.02 -17.40 15.62
CA GLU A 557 -4.12 -18.65 16.37
C GLU A 557 -3.39 -19.76 15.66
N CYS A 558 -3.16 -19.68 14.35
CA CYS A 558 -2.24 -20.53 13.59
C CYS A 558 -0.84 -19.99 13.80
N MET A 559 -0.61 -18.68 13.75
CA MET A 559 0.62 -18.01 14.18
C MET A 559 0.77 -18.09 15.68
N ARG A 560 -0.25 -18.06 16.55
CA ARG A 560 -0.11 -18.34 18.00
C ARG A 560 -0.08 -19.83 18.22
N ARG A 561 -0.64 -20.72 17.39
CA ARG A 561 -0.39 -22.15 17.53
C ARG A 561 1.01 -22.43 17.08
N GLU A 562 1.51 -21.88 15.98
CA GLU A 562 2.90 -21.92 15.49
C GLU A 562 3.84 -21.21 16.46
N HIS A 563 3.49 -20.03 16.98
CA HIS A 563 4.27 -19.19 17.90
C HIS A 563 4.11 -19.56 19.37
N ALA A 564 3.03 -20.21 19.83
CA ALA A 564 2.91 -20.86 21.15
C ALA A 564 3.48 -22.27 21.10
N ARG A 565 3.46 -22.89 19.92
CA ARG A 565 4.44 -23.90 19.55
C ARG A 565 5.86 -23.25 19.73
N PHE A 566 6.17 -22.05 19.23
CA PHE A 566 7.47 -21.34 19.47
C PHE A 566 7.67 -20.78 20.89
N SER A 567 6.64 -20.69 21.73
CA SER A 567 6.74 -20.18 23.11
C SER A 567 7.11 -21.28 24.11
N SER A 568 7.27 -22.52 23.62
CA SER A 568 8.27 -23.45 24.13
C SER A 568 8.76 -24.32 22.98
N VAL A 569 9.77 -23.86 22.24
CA VAL A 569 10.49 -24.64 21.19
C VAL A 569 10.79 -26.06 21.69
N VAL A 570 11.10 -26.17 22.97
CA VAL A 570 11.44 -27.35 23.72
C VAL A 570 10.30 -28.38 23.86
N GLY A 571 9.05 -27.94 23.94
CA GLY A 571 7.88 -28.80 24.15
C GLY A 571 7.39 -29.56 22.90
N ARG A 572 7.94 -29.27 21.72
CA ARG A 572 7.46 -29.81 20.43
C ARG A 572 8.32 -30.88 19.81
N LEU A 573 9.56 -30.96 20.22
CA LEU A 573 10.54 -31.83 19.62
C LEU A 573 10.24 -33.28 20.05
N PRO A 574 10.08 -34.24 19.11
CA PRO A 574 9.99 -35.66 19.44
C PRO A 574 11.12 -36.07 20.38
N GLY A 575 10.90 -37.07 21.23
CA GLY A 575 11.89 -37.53 22.21
C GLY A 575 13.26 -37.82 21.57
N ASP A 576 13.24 -38.38 20.36
CA ASP A 576 14.44 -38.72 19.59
C ASP A 576 15.20 -37.48 19.11
N VAL A 577 14.47 -36.43 18.69
CA VAL A 577 15.07 -35.15 18.26
C VAL A 577 15.64 -34.40 19.47
N LEU A 578 14.94 -34.41 20.61
CA LEU A 578 15.48 -33.88 21.87
C LEU A 578 16.74 -34.64 22.30
N SER A 579 16.75 -35.96 22.15
CA SER A 579 17.91 -36.81 22.44
C SER A 579 19.11 -36.42 21.58
N ILE A 580 18.91 -36.22 20.27
CA ILE A 580 19.94 -35.75 19.34
C ILE A 580 20.43 -34.35 19.72
N ILE A 581 19.53 -33.44 20.09
CA ILE A 581 19.88 -32.09 20.52
C ILE A 581 20.70 -32.13 21.82
N PHE A 582 20.34 -32.97 22.79
CA PHE A 582 21.13 -33.14 24.01
C PHE A 582 22.51 -33.72 23.70
N GLU A 583 22.62 -34.69 22.79
CA GLU A 583 23.89 -35.26 22.34
C GLU A 583 24.80 -34.19 21.71
N HIS A 584 24.25 -33.30 20.89
CA HIS A 584 25.00 -32.18 20.27
C HIS A 584 25.24 -31.01 21.21
N GLY A 585 24.44 -30.87 22.27
CA GLY A 585 24.57 -29.80 23.25
C GLY A 585 25.72 -30.03 24.21
N ILE A 586 26.13 -31.29 24.45
CA ILE A 586 27.30 -31.59 25.30
C ILE A 586 28.53 -30.96 24.65
N PRO A 587 29.21 -30.01 25.33
CA PRO A 587 30.41 -29.41 24.80
C PRO A 587 31.40 -30.51 24.46
N SER A 588 31.87 -30.52 23.21
CA SER A 588 33.12 -31.20 22.90
C SER A 588 34.20 -30.55 23.79
N PRO A 589 35.16 -31.28 24.38
CA PRO A 589 36.24 -30.71 25.21
C PRO A 589 37.23 -29.81 24.43
N SER A 590 36.75 -29.13 23.39
CA SER A 590 37.49 -28.34 22.43
C SER A 590 37.54 -26.90 22.91
N GLY A 591 38.67 -26.51 23.50
CA GLY A 591 38.85 -25.15 23.98
C GLY A 591 39.83 -25.06 25.13
N GLY A 592 41.11 -24.93 24.81
CA GLY A 592 42.14 -24.56 25.78
C GLY A 592 41.78 -23.29 26.58
N ARG A 593 42.27 -23.27 27.83
CA ARG A 593 42.37 -22.17 28.82
C ARG A 593 41.32 -22.02 29.91
N SER A 594 40.32 -22.88 30.05
CA SER A 594 39.57 -22.93 31.32
C SER A 594 40.05 -24.09 32.18
N ASP A 595 40.63 -23.75 33.31
CA ASP A 595 40.85 -24.65 34.43
C ASP A 595 39.50 -25.33 34.76
N PRO A 596 39.38 -26.67 34.78
CA PRO A 596 38.15 -27.34 35.16
C PRO A 596 38.05 -27.41 36.69
N SER A 597 38.54 -26.37 37.37
CA SER A 597 38.25 -26.08 38.76
C SER A 597 36.95 -25.27 38.81
N GLN A 598 36.06 -25.73 39.70
CA GLN A 598 34.71 -25.23 39.98
C GLN A 598 33.58 -25.89 39.17
N ASP A 599 33.09 -26.99 39.74
CA ASP A 599 31.66 -27.26 40.01
C ASP A 599 30.63 -26.98 38.91
N ASP A 600 30.96 -27.13 37.63
CA ASP A 600 29.93 -27.08 36.60
C ASP A 600 29.34 -28.48 36.38
N PRO A 601 28.08 -28.75 36.83
CA PRO A 601 27.51 -30.07 36.68
C PRO A 601 27.39 -30.39 35.19
N LEU A 602 27.89 -31.58 34.80
CA LEU A 602 27.75 -32.19 33.46
C LEU A 602 26.49 -31.67 32.80
N LEU A 603 26.59 -31.06 31.61
CA LEU A 603 25.42 -30.54 30.90
C LEU A 603 24.30 -31.60 30.80
N SER A 604 24.69 -32.89 30.75
CA SER A 604 23.83 -34.07 30.86
C SER A 604 22.92 -34.09 32.09
N VAL A 605 23.43 -33.63 33.24
CA VAL A 605 22.67 -33.47 34.50
C VAL A 605 21.80 -32.21 34.44
N LYS A 606 22.33 -31.10 33.90
CA LYS A 606 21.57 -29.84 33.76
C LYS A 606 20.34 -30.01 32.87
N VAL A 607 20.45 -30.70 31.73
CA VAL A 607 19.30 -30.97 30.85
C VAL A 607 18.26 -31.85 31.54
N ALA A 608 18.67 -32.78 32.41
CA ALA A 608 17.74 -33.60 33.18
C ALA A 608 16.99 -32.83 34.29
N TRP A 609 17.41 -31.60 34.63
CA TRP A 609 16.80 -30.80 35.69
C TRP A 609 15.74 -29.81 35.19
N VAL A 610 15.68 -29.55 33.88
CA VAL A 610 14.81 -28.51 33.28
C VAL A 610 13.32 -28.81 33.48
N CYS A 611 12.84 -29.98 33.07
CA CYS A 611 11.44 -30.38 33.24
C CYS A 611 11.28 -31.91 33.29
N ARG A 612 10.12 -32.42 33.70
CA ARG A 612 9.86 -33.87 33.80
C ARG A 612 10.09 -34.61 32.48
N ARG A 613 9.74 -34.00 31.34
CA ARG A 613 9.91 -34.59 30.01
C ARG A 613 11.39 -34.67 29.61
N TRP A 614 12.15 -33.59 29.84
CA TRP A 614 13.59 -33.57 29.57
C TRP A 614 14.35 -34.54 30.43
N ARG A 615 13.97 -34.64 31.71
CA ARG A 615 14.47 -35.66 32.62
C ARG A 615 14.25 -37.06 32.06
N THR A 616 13.04 -37.37 31.60
CA THR A 616 12.73 -38.68 31.04
C THR A 616 13.61 -39.00 29.84
N VAL A 617 13.69 -38.10 28.86
CA VAL A 617 14.49 -38.27 27.64
C VAL A 617 16.00 -38.39 27.96
N ALA A 618 16.52 -37.53 28.84
CA ALA A 618 17.93 -37.52 29.21
C ALA A 618 18.35 -38.78 29.98
N LEU A 619 17.50 -39.27 30.89
CA LEU A 619 17.75 -40.50 31.65
C LEU A 619 17.68 -41.75 30.77
N SER A 620 16.86 -41.74 29.71
CA SER A 620 16.73 -42.85 28.77
C SER A 620 17.84 -42.92 27.72
N ASN A 621 18.71 -41.90 27.60
CA ASN A 621 19.79 -41.88 26.60
C ASN A 621 21.17 -42.18 27.23
N PRO A 622 21.73 -43.40 27.07
CA PRO A 622 23.04 -43.77 27.61
C PRO A 622 24.21 -42.91 27.08
N LYS A 623 24.10 -42.34 25.88
CA LYS A 623 25.15 -41.50 25.27
C LYS A 623 25.39 -40.19 26.01
N LEU A 624 24.43 -39.70 26.78
CA LEU A 624 24.63 -38.50 27.59
C LEU A 624 25.50 -38.76 28.82
N TRP A 625 25.63 -40.03 29.23
CA TRP A 625 26.29 -40.44 30.46
C TRP A 625 27.65 -41.09 30.20
N ASN A 626 28.01 -41.31 28.93
CA ASN A 626 29.19 -42.09 28.54
C ASN A 626 30.53 -41.36 28.67
N LYS A 627 30.55 -40.07 29.04
CA LYS A 627 31.75 -39.28 29.35
C LYS A 627 31.79 -39.02 30.86
N ILE A 628 32.68 -39.70 31.56
CA ILE A 628 32.76 -39.62 33.02
C ILE A 628 34.05 -38.91 33.42
N HIS A 629 33.93 -37.81 34.17
CA HIS A 629 35.06 -37.07 34.70
C HIS A 629 35.34 -37.48 36.15
N LEU A 630 36.60 -37.80 36.42
CA LEU A 630 37.11 -38.21 37.72
C LEU A 630 38.27 -37.30 38.14
N ASP A 631 38.31 -37.00 39.43
CA ASP A 631 39.45 -36.38 40.06
C ASP A 631 40.10 -37.39 41.01
N GLY A 632 41.22 -37.96 40.58
CA GLY A 632 41.97 -38.98 41.32
C GLY A 632 42.58 -38.48 42.63
N SER A 633 42.69 -37.15 42.82
CA SER A 633 43.06 -36.57 44.12
C SER A 633 41.98 -36.77 45.20
N LYS A 634 40.73 -36.98 44.78
CA LYS A 634 39.56 -37.16 45.66
C LYS A 634 39.20 -38.64 45.88
N VAL A 635 39.96 -39.56 45.31
CA VAL A 635 39.75 -41.00 45.46
C VAL A 635 40.35 -41.43 46.79
N VAL A 636 39.55 -42.08 47.62
CA VAL A 636 39.98 -42.68 48.89
C VAL A 636 39.99 -44.19 48.70
N PRO A 637 41.09 -44.90 49.04
CA PRO A 637 41.14 -46.35 48.96
C PRO A 637 39.98 -47.00 49.73
N GLY A 638 39.24 -47.90 49.08
CA GLY A 638 38.11 -48.61 49.68
C GLY A 638 36.78 -47.85 49.79
N ALA A 639 36.67 -46.60 49.33
CA ALA A 639 35.42 -45.84 49.34
C ALA A 639 34.86 -45.64 47.92
N SER A 640 33.71 -46.26 47.63
CA SER A 640 33.01 -46.10 46.36
C SER A 640 32.17 -44.81 46.35
N SER A 641 32.30 -44.00 45.30
CA SER A 641 31.45 -42.82 45.11
C SER A 641 30.06 -43.23 44.59
N PRO A 642 28.95 -43.02 45.33
CA PRO A 642 27.62 -43.39 44.87
C PRO A 642 27.22 -42.66 43.59
N ARG A 643 27.68 -41.41 43.43
CA ARG A 643 27.49 -40.62 42.20
C ARG A 643 28.16 -41.30 41.00
N PHE A 644 29.34 -41.90 41.19
CA PHE A 644 30.03 -42.61 40.11
C PHE A 644 29.32 -43.92 39.75
N ALA A 645 28.94 -44.71 40.76
CA ALA A 645 28.21 -45.95 40.55
C ALA A 645 26.90 -45.72 39.77
N GLU A 646 26.18 -44.63 40.09
CA GLU A 646 24.98 -44.23 39.37
C GLU A 646 25.26 -43.80 37.92
N LEU A 647 26.33 -43.05 37.67
CA LEU A 647 26.74 -42.65 36.32
C LEU A 647 27.15 -43.87 35.48
N ALA A 648 27.92 -44.80 36.07
CA ALA A 648 28.33 -46.03 35.42
C ALA A 648 27.12 -46.92 35.07
N ALA A 649 26.15 -47.07 35.99
CA ALA A 649 24.92 -47.82 35.74
C ALA A 649 24.09 -47.24 34.59
N ARG A 650 24.08 -45.90 34.43
CA ARG A 650 23.36 -45.19 33.37
C ARG A 650 23.98 -45.34 31.98
N CYS A 651 25.28 -45.62 31.91
CA CYS A 651 25.96 -45.94 30.66
C CYS A 651 25.47 -47.26 30.04
N ARG A 652 24.91 -48.18 30.85
CA ARG A 652 24.53 -49.54 30.43
C ARG A 652 25.68 -50.22 29.68
N ALA A 653 25.41 -50.86 28.54
CA ALA A 653 26.41 -51.48 27.66
C ALA A 653 27.04 -50.51 26.65
N HIS A 654 26.77 -49.20 26.74
CA HIS A 654 27.29 -48.22 25.79
C HIS A 654 28.79 -47.97 26.03
N PRO A 655 29.62 -47.81 24.98
CA PRO A 655 31.02 -47.38 25.10
C PRO A 655 31.19 -46.15 25.99
N THR A 656 31.98 -46.30 27.06
CA THR A 656 32.28 -45.25 28.05
C THR A 656 33.71 -44.74 27.92
N TYR A 657 33.88 -43.45 28.14
CA TYR A 657 35.13 -42.70 28.08
C TYR A 657 35.38 -42.00 29.41
N LEU A 658 36.56 -42.25 29.98
CA LEU A 658 36.92 -41.80 31.31
C LEU A 658 37.96 -40.68 31.23
N PHE A 659 37.70 -39.56 31.90
CA PHE A 659 38.59 -38.42 31.98
C PHE A 659 39.10 -38.31 33.43
N ILE A 660 40.33 -38.73 33.68
CA ILE A 660 40.91 -38.79 35.01
C ILE A 660 41.93 -37.66 35.16
N ARG A 661 41.64 -36.72 36.07
CA ARG A 661 42.63 -35.78 36.58
C ARG A 661 43.40 -36.41 37.73
N SER A 662 44.71 -36.19 37.83
CA SER A 662 45.58 -36.70 38.91
C SER A 662 45.44 -38.22 39.10
N PRO A 663 45.76 -39.03 38.08
CA PRO A 663 45.40 -40.44 38.05
C PRO A 663 46.12 -41.25 39.14
N LYS A 664 45.33 -41.95 39.96
CA LYS A 664 45.79 -42.94 40.93
C LYS A 664 45.18 -44.31 40.63
N PHE A 665 45.70 -44.98 39.60
CA PHE A 665 45.07 -46.18 39.04
C PHE A 665 44.92 -47.33 40.04
N SER A 666 45.91 -47.55 40.93
CA SER A 666 45.84 -48.58 41.97
C SER A 666 44.74 -48.28 43.00
N GLU A 667 44.66 -47.05 43.51
CA GLU A 667 43.61 -46.64 44.45
C GLU A 667 42.21 -46.67 43.81
N LEU A 668 42.12 -46.35 42.51
CA LEU A 668 40.88 -46.46 41.73
C LEU A 668 40.41 -47.91 41.56
N GLU A 669 41.33 -48.85 41.38
CA GLU A 669 41.00 -50.28 41.30
C GLU A 669 40.55 -50.83 42.66
N GLU A 670 41.24 -50.47 43.74
CA GLU A 670 40.89 -50.85 45.12
C GLU A 670 39.57 -50.23 45.60
N SER A 671 39.17 -49.07 45.07
CA SER A 671 37.89 -48.42 45.42
C SER A 671 36.64 -49.16 44.90
N GLY A 672 36.81 -50.15 44.01
CA GLY A 672 35.69 -50.84 43.34
C GLY A 672 34.91 -49.96 42.34
N MET A 673 35.26 -48.67 42.20
CA MET A 673 34.55 -47.75 41.31
C MET A 673 34.59 -48.26 39.86
N LEU A 674 35.74 -48.77 39.40
CA LEU A 674 35.93 -49.20 38.01
C LEU A 674 35.18 -50.49 37.64
N GLU A 675 34.56 -51.19 38.59
CA GLU A 675 33.90 -52.46 38.33
C GLU A 675 32.65 -52.30 37.45
N GLY A 676 31.88 -51.23 37.66
CA GLY A 676 30.69 -50.90 36.85
C GLY A 676 31.01 -50.52 35.39
N LEU A 677 32.28 -50.34 35.04
CA LEU A 677 32.74 -50.02 33.68
C LEU A 677 33.42 -51.20 32.98
N ARG A 678 33.50 -52.37 33.63
CA ARG A 678 34.14 -53.56 33.10
C ARG A 678 33.53 -53.95 31.76
N GLY A 679 34.34 -53.96 30.71
CA GLY A 679 33.91 -54.31 29.35
C GLY A 679 33.19 -53.20 28.56
N ALA A 680 32.81 -52.09 29.20
CA ALA A 680 32.21 -50.93 28.54
C ALA A 680 33.21 -49.79 28.27
N CYS A 681 34.28 -49.69 29.05
CA CYS A 681 35.29 -48.64 28.88
C CYS A 681 36.10 -48.83 27.58
N ARG A 682 35.96 -47.88 26.64
CA ARG A 682 36.67 -47.86 25.35
C ARG A 682 37.76 -46.80 25.26
N GLY A 683 37.73 -45.79 26.12
CA GLY A 683 38.75 -44.75 26.10
C GLY A 683 39.06 -44.14 27.46
N ILE A 684 40.32 -43.75 27.65
CA ILE A 684 40.80 -43.07 28.86
C ILE A 684 41.62 -41.83 28.45
N GLU A 685 41.27 -40.70 29.04
CA GLU A 685 42.08 -39.48 29.10
C GLU A 685 42.63 -39.34 30.52
N ALA A 686 43.93 -39.52 30.70
CA ALA A 686 44.61 -39.33 31.97
C ALA A 686 45.44 -38.04 31.94
N GLN A 687 45.16 -37.10 32.84
CA GLN A 687 45.86 -35.84 32.96
C GLN A 687 46.48 -35.69 34.35
N SER A 688 47.80 -35.57 34.44
CA SER A 688 48.47 -35.24 35.71
C SER A 688 48.19 -33.80 36.12
N GLN A 689 47.93 -33.52 37.41
CA GLN A 689 47.88 -32.13 37.91
C GLN A 689 49.27 -31.53 38.08
N ARG A 690 49.25 -30.20 38.16
CA ARG A 690 50.31 -29.34 38.66
C ARG A 690 50.21 -29.37 40.20
N GLU A 691 51.19 -29.95 40.88
CA GLU A 691 51.38 -29.63 42.30
C GLU A 691 51.86 -28.18 42.35
N GLU A 692 50.97 -27.25 42.71
CA GLU A 692 51.41 -25.97 43.28
C GLU A 692 52.06 -26.32 44.63
N PRO A 693 53.28 -25.85 44.92
CA PRO A 693 53.85 -26.05 46.25
C PRO A 693 52.88 -25.43 47.25
N SER A 694 52.35 -26.24 48.16
CA SER A 694 51.52 -25.75 49.26
C SER A 694 52.24 -24.59 49.94
N SER A 695 51.59 -23.43 50.03
CA SER A 695 52.14 -22.20 50.61
C SER A 695 52.28 -22.26 52.14
N GLU A 696 52.55 -23.44 52.70
CA GLU A 696 52.76 -23.64 54.13
C GLU A 696 54.04 -24.43 54.37
N SER A 697 55.17 -23.75 54.24
CA SER A 697 56.28 -23.85 55.22
C SER A 697 57.38 -22.87 54.82
N SER A 698 57.36 -21.68 55.43
CA SER A 698 58.59 -20.91 55.66
C SER A 698 59.49 -21.77 56.54
N GLY A 699 60.58 -22.28 55.98
CA GLY A 699 61.54 -23.07 56.73
C GLY A 699 62.71 -23.54 55.89
N SER A 700 63.82 -22.84 55.99
CA SER A 700 65.14 -23.33 55.61
C SER A 700 65.38 -24.70 56.24
N LEU A 701 65.47 -25.77 55.45
CA LEU A 701 66.33 -26.95 55.70
C LEU A 701 66.23 -27.97 54.56
N ALA A 702 67.40 -28.49 54.21
CA ALA A 702 67.66 -29.76 53.54
C ALA A 702 67.06 -29.99 52.14
N ARG A 703 67.94 -29.82 51.15
CA ARG A 703 68.05 -30.73 50.00
C ARG A 703 68.11 -32.17 50.51
N SER A 704 66.98 -32.86 50.61
CA SER A 704 66.97 -34.31 50.79
C SER A 704 65.68 -34.91 50.26
N ASN A 705 65.81 -35.58 49.12
CA ASN A 705 64.98 -36.71 48.67
C ASN A 705 63.46 -36.48 48.62
N LEU A 706 62.99 -35.42 47.94
CA LEU A 706 61.63 -35.45 47.40
C LEU A 706 61.60 -36.45 46.24
N SER A 707 61.04 -37.61 46.58
CA SER A 707 60.65 -38.72 45.74
C SER A 707 60.03 -38.25 44.42
N GLN A 708 60.44 -38.92 43.35
CA GLN A 708 59.98 -38.72 41.98
C GLN A 708 58.45 -38.49 41.91
N PRO A 709 57.94 -37.52 41.14
CA PRO A 709 56.57 -37.55 40.71
C PRO A 709 56.51 -38.67 39.67
N ARG A 710 56.33 -39.90 40.17
CA ARG A 710 55.81 -40.96 39.33
C ARG A 710 54.41 -40.49 38.99
N VAL A 711 54.18 -40.05 37.75
CA VAL A 711 52.89 -40.42 37.18
C VAL A 711 52.89 -41.94 37.24
N PRO A 712 52.03 -42.57 38.06
CA PRO A 712 52.00 -44.02 38.13
C PRO A 712 51.36 -44.46 36.82
N ILE A 713 52.16 -44.60 35.77
CA ILE A 713 51.78 -45.50 34.69
C ILE A 713 51.67 -46.85 35.39
N PRO A 714 50.47 -47.42 35.47
CA PRO A 714 50.28 -48.62 36.24
C PRO A 714 51.09 -49.74 35.56
N ASP A 715 51.79 -50.56 36.36
CA ASP A 715 52.59 -51.68 35.84
C ASP A 715 51.74 -52.61 34.96
N ARG A 716 50.42 -52.63 35.20
CA ARG A 716 49.37 -53.22 34.35
C ARG A 716 48.09 -52.38 34.43
N LEU A 717 47.39 -52.22 33.31
CA LEU A 717 46.06 -51.62 33.32
C LEU A 717 45.09 -52.49 34.15
N PRO A 718 44.21 -51.87 34.97
CA PRO A 718 43.13 -52.56 35.66
C PRO A 718 42.33 -53.48 34.74
N HIS A 719 41.85 -54.62 35.27
CA HIS A 719 41.09 -55.60 34.48
C HIS A 719 39.83 -55.02 33.82
N SER A 720 39.25 -53.98 34.42
CA SER A 720 38.12 -53.24 33.87
C SER A 720 38.40 -52.56 32.53
N PHE A 721 39.68 -52.34 32.18
CA PHE A 721 40.13 -51.74 30.93
C PHE A 721 40.57 -52.77 29.87
N SER A 722 40.19 -54.03 30.03
CA SER A 722 40.49 -55.11 29.07
C SER A 722 40.00 -54.87 27.64
N GLN A 723 39.03 -53.97 27.43
CA GLN A 723 38.49 -53.59 26.11
C GLN A 723 38.92 -52.19 25.64
N LEU A 724 39.93 -51.61 26.30
CA LEU A 724 40.42 -50.27 25.99
C LEU A 724 40.99 -50.21 24.57
N SER A 725 40.44 -49.31 23.76
CA SER A 725 40.88 -49.07 22.38
C SER A 725 41.55 -47.72 22.19
N ASN A 726 41.26 -46.73 23.05
CA ASN A 726 41.80 -45.37 22.95
C ASN A 726 42.47 -44.94 24.26
N LEU A 727 43.70 -44.46 24.23
CA LEU A 727 44.42 -44.00 25.42
C LEU A 727 45.11 -42.67 25.14
N TYR A 728 44.73 -41.65 25.88
CA TYR A 728 45.38 -40.35 25.90
C TYR A 728 45.99 -40.10 27.26
N ILE A 729 47.26 -39.71 27.28
CA ILE A 729 47.98 -39.39 28.49
C ILE A 729 48.61 -38.00 28.34
N GLN A 730 48.32 -37.12 29.30
CA GLN A 730 48.89 -35.79 29.39
C GLN A 730 49.68 -35.61 30.68
N PHE A 731 50.93 -35.21 30.52
CA PHE A 731 51.84 -34.87 31.61
C PHE A 731 51.87 -33.33 31.79
N ALA A 732 51.77 -32.86 33.03
CA ALA A 732 51.75 -31.43 33.35
C ALA A 732 53.14 -30.78 33.20
N LYS A 733 53.15 -29.47 32.91
CA LYS A 733 54.36 -28.63 32.79
C LYS A 733 54.90 -28.26 34.18
N ALA A 734 56.11 -28.71 34.53
CA ALA A 734 56.83 -28.20 35.70
C ALA A 734 57.47 -26.83 35.38
N ARG A 735 57.35 -25.83 36.27
CA ARG A 735 58.01 -24.51 36.09
C ARG A 735 59.49 -24.50 36.50
N ASN A 736 59.98 -25.49 37.25
CA ASN A 736 61.33 -25.50 37.81
C ASN A 736 62.19 -26.64 37.23
N ALA A 737 63.44 -26.32 36.90
CA ALA A 737 64.44 -27.16 36.22
C ALA A 737 64.96 -28.39 37.00
N GLY A 738 64.22 -28.90 38.00
CA GLY A 738 64.68 -29.93 38.93
C GLY A 738 64.00 -31.31 38.82
N PHE A 739 62.91 -31.46 38.06
CA PHE A 739 62.23 -32.76 37.95
C PHE A 739 62.86 -33.64 36.87
N ARG A 740 63.12 -34.91 37.22
CA ARG A 740 63.60 -35.92 36.27
C ARG A 740 62.54 -36.17 35.19
N ALA A 741 63.03 -36.14 33.96
CA ALA A 741 62.46 -36.69 32.74
C ALA A 741 61.32 -37.69 32.87
N PHE A 742 60.23 -37.45 32.13
CA PHE A 742 59.33 -38.53 31.73
C PHE A 742 60.11 -39.56 30.90
N ASP A 743 60.20 -40.80 31.38
CA ASP A 743 60.74 -41.92 30.59
C ASP A 743 59.59 -42.57 29.80
N PRO A 744 59.53 -42.40 28.47
CA PRO A 744 58.48 -42.99 27.64
C PRO A 744 58.47 -44.52 27.70
N ARG A 745 59.54 -45.17 28.18
CA ARG A 745 59.61 -46.63 28.33
C ARG A 745 58.61 -47.19 29.33
N ALA A 746 58.15 -46.38 30.28
CA ALA A 746 57.11 -46.79 31.23
C ALA A 746 55.79 -47.14 30.53
N ILE A 747 55.49 -46.52 29.39
CA ILE A 747 54.28 -46.80 28.61
C ILE A 747 54.31 -48.23 28.04
N TYR A 748 55.49 -48.74 27.71
CA TYR A 748 55.66 -50.09 27.15
C TYR A 748 55.24 -51.20 28.12
N GLN A 749 55.14 -50.91 29.41
CA GLN A 749 54.71 -51.85 30.42
C GLN A 749 53.20 -52.15 30.34
N LEU A 750 52.40 -51.24 29.77
CA LEU A 750 50.93 -51.36 29.70
C LEU A 750 50.43 -52.49 28.79
N ARG A 751 51.29 -53.00 27.88
CA ARG A 751 51.04 -54.10 26.92
C ARG A 751 49.57 -54.39 26.63
N SER A 752 49.03 -53.77 25.57
CA SER A 752 47.62 -53.94 25.21
C SER A 752 47.44 -54.30 23.73
N PRO A 753 46.94 -55.52 23.42
CA PRO A 753 46.64 -55.90 22.04
C PRO A 753 45.35 -55.26 21.51
N THR A 754 44.48 -54.75 22.39
CA THR A 754 43.20 -54.12 22.00
C THR A 754 43.33 -52.64 21.69
N LEU A 755 44.47 -52.02 22.05
CA LEU A 755 44.69 -50.59 21.87
C LEU A 755 44.89 -50.27 20.38
N ARG A 756 44.04 -49.38 19.86
CA ARG A 756 44.05 -48.90 18.48
C ARG A 756 44.60 -47.48 18.37
N ARG A 757 44.35 -46.63 19.36
CA ARG A 757 44.77 -45.22 19.35
C ARG A 757 45.53 -44.87 20.62
N LEU A 758 46.74 -44.34 20.47
CA LEU A 758 47.59 -43.91 21.56
C LEU A 758 48.05 -42.47 21.31
N VAL A 759 47.68 -41.55 22.20
CA VAL A 759 48.15 -40.17 22.19
C VAL A 759 48.90 -39.88 23.49
N ILE A 760 50.12 -39.36 23.35
CA ILE A 760 50.99 -39.01 24.45
C ILE A 760 51.31 -37.53 24.31
N HIS A 761 51.00 -36.75 25.34
CA HIS A 761 51.28 -35.33 25.40
C HIS A 761 52.16 -35.03 26.62
N ALA A 762 53.44 -34.74 26.40
CA ALA A 762 54.44 -34.62 27.48
C ALA A 762 55.17 -33.27 27.47
N LEU A 763 55.38 -32.68 28.65
CA LEU A 763 56.05 -31.38 28.87
C LEU A 763 57.04 -31.47 30.04
N PRO A 764 58.37 -31.44 29.86
CA PRO A 764 59.19 -31.74 28.67
C PRO A 764 59.66 -33.20 28.63
N ILE A 765 60.11 -33.69 27.46
CA ILE A 765 60.76 -35.01 27.30
C ILE A 765 62.28 -34.81 27.27
N PRO A 766 63.04 -35.25 28.29
CA PRO A 766 64.49 -35.05 28.30
C PRO A 766 65.28 -35.91 27.33
N CYS A 767 66.25 -35.23 26.75
CA CYS A 767 67.31 -35.50 25.78
C CYS A 767 68.06 -36.85 25.76
N HIS A 768 67.72 -37.90 26.52
CA HIS A 768 68.50 -39.15 26.50
C HIS A 768 67.71 -40.46 26.37
N SER A 769 66.38 -40.45 26.44
CA SER A 769 65.57 -41.64 26.19
C SER A 769 65.11 -41.68 24.72
N THR A 770 65.84 -42.43 23.89
CA THR A 770 65.39 -42.76 22.53
C THR A 770 64.07 -43.52 22.58
N LEU A 771 63.10 -43.09 21.77
CA LEU A 771 61.84 -43.82 21.56
C LEU A 771 62.18 -45.20 20.97
N ASP A 772 62.08 -46.26 21.77
CA ASP A 772 62.23 -47.63 21.28
C ASP A 772 60.98 -48.05 20.51
N THR A 773 61.02 -47.86 19.19
CA THR A 773 59.91 -48.19 18.28
C THR A 773 59.69 -49.69 18.14
N ASN A 774 60.71 -50.53 18.35
CA ASN A 774 60.57 -51.99 18.37
C ASN A 774 59.78 -52.44 19.61
N GLN A 775 60.11 -51.87 20.77
CA GLN A 775 59.37 -52.16 22.01
C GLN A 775 57.93 -51.62 21.95
N LEU A 776 57.70 -50.48 21.29
CA LEU A 776 56.36 -49.93 21.09
C LEU A 776 55.52 -50.82 20.16
N ALA A 777 56.09 -51.30 19.04
CA ALA A 777 55.43 -52.22 18.11
C ALA A 777 55.05 -53.54 18.78
N THR A 778 55.93 -54.09 19.63
CA THR A 778 55.65 -55.34 20.36
C THR A 778 54.66 -55.16 21.50
N SER A 779 54.65 -54.00 22.16
CA SER A 779 53.73 -53.71 23.28
C SER A 779 52.31 -53.38 22.80
N PHE A 780 52.17 -52.83 21.58
CA PHE A 780 50.89 -52.40 20.99
C PHE A 780 50.76 -52.86 19.53
N PRO A 781 50.62 -54.17 19.27
CA PRO A 781 50.63 -54.72 17.91
C PRO A 781 49.43 -54.31 17.04
N GLY A 782 48.32 -53.90 17.66
CA GLY A 782 47.07 -53.53 16.97
C GLY A 782 46.91 -52.04 16.65
N LEU A 783 47.96 -51.24 16.85
CA LEU A 783 47.87 -49.78 16.82
C LEU A 783 47.60 -49.22 15.42
N GLU A 784 46.57 -48.40 15.30
CA GLU A 784 46.13 -47.71 14.07
C GLU A 784 46.53 -46.23 14.07
N GLU A 785 46.62 -45.61 15.25
CA GLU A 785 47.00 -44.20 15.39
C GLU A 785 47.94 -44.02 16.58
N LEU A 786 49.09 -43.39 16.31
CA LEU A 786 50.10 -43.04 17.32
C LEU A 786 50.42 -41.55 17.19
N ARG A 787 50.18 -40.78 18.25
CA ARG A 787 50.59 -39.38 18.28
C ARG A 787 51.37 -39.06 19.55
N ILE A 788 52.56 -38.50 19.39
CA ILE A 788 53.43 -38.09 20.48
C ILE A 788 53.72 -36.60 20.29
N PHE A 789 53.33 -35.80 21.27
CA PHE A 789 53.43 -34.35 21.28
C PHE A 789 54.26 -33.86 22.47
N GLY A 790 55.13 -32.89 22.23
CA GLY A 790 55.87 -32.16 23.26
C GLY A 790 56.21 -30.72 22.84
N HIS A 791 56.28 -29.81 23.81
CA HIS A 791 56.55 -28.39 23.55
C HIS A 791 58.06 -28.12 23.53
N PRO A 792 58.57 -27.27 22.62
CA PRO A 792 59.99 -26.91 22.56
C PRO A 792 60.44 -26.26 23.86
N VAL A 793 61.57 -26.71 24.41
CA VAL A 793 62.24 -26.06 25.53
C VAL A 793 63.50 -25.38 24.98
N GLN A 794 63.60 -24.06 25.14
CA GLN A 794 64.82 -23.35 24.76
C GLN A 794 66.02 -23.87 25.57
N ARG A 795 66.93 -24.54 24.86
CA ARG A 795 68.34 -24.85 25.15
C ARG A 795 68.69 -25.20 26.60
N SER A 796 69.06 -26.46 26.79
CA SER A 796 70.24 -26.80 27.60
C SER A 796 71.34 -27.29 26.65
N ARG A 797 72.48 -26.59 26.61
CA ARG A 797 73.71 -27.08 25.96
C ARG A 797 74.24 -28.24 26.79
N ALA A 798 73.86 -29.46 26.44
CA ALA A 798 74.56 -30.66 26.89
C ALA A 798 74.92 -31.48 25.64
N GLN A 799 76.15 -31.29 25.16
CA GLN A 799 76.80 -32.25 24.28
C GLN A 799 77.00 -33.53 25.09
N SER A 800 76.43 -34.64 24.63
CA SER A 800 76.84 -35.96 25.11
C SER A 800 76.86 -36.92 23.94
N LEU A 801 78.06 -37.42 23.68
CA LEU A 801 78.40 -38.51 22.77
C LEU A 801 77.70 -39.79 23.25
N VAL A 802 76.91 -40.42 22.38
CA VAL A 802 76.44 -41.80 22.55
C VAL A 802 76.60 -42.54 21.23
N SER A 803 77.08 -43.78 21.33
CA SER A 803 77.78 -44.58 20.32
C SER A 803 76.99 -44.95 19.06
N SER A 804 77.76 -45.14 17.99
CA SER A 804 77.42 -45.45 16.61
C SER A 804 77.15 -46.95 16.35
N GLU A 805 76.01 -47.47 16.77
CA GLU A 805 75.47 -48.69 16.14
C GLU A 805 74.01 -48.47 15.70
N PRO A 806 73.69 -48.66 14.41
CA PRO A 806 72.32 -48.56 13.91
C PRO A 806 71.49 -49.74 14.43
N PRO A 807 70.19 -49.52 14.74
CA PRO A 807 69.30 -50.60 15.18
C PRO A 807 69.17 -51.66 14.07
N THR A 808 69.56 -52.90 14.37
CA THR A 808 69.54 -54.04 13.42
C THR A 808 68.17 -54.69 13.25
N ARG A 809 67.15 -54.28 14.03
CA ARG A 809 65.78 -54.86 13.99
C ARG A 809 64.74 -53.87 13.50
N THR A 810 63.90 -54.36 12.59
CA THR A 810 62.77 -53.65 11.98
C THR A 810 61.55 -53.64 12.91
N ALA A 811 61.01 -52.45 13.17
CA ALA A 811 59.78 -52.20 13.90
C ALA A 811 58.60 -52.12 12.91
N LEU A 812 57.87 -53.23 12.77
CA LEU A 812 56.71 -53.32 11.88
C LEU A 812 55.42 -52.90 12.59
N PHE A 813 54.73 -51.90 12.05
CA PHE A 813 53.36 -51.56 12.45
C PHE A 813 52.40 -51.79 11.29
N SER A 814 51.77 -52.95 11.24
CA SER A 814 50.96 -53.39 10.10
C SER A 814 49.67 -52.57 9.90
N GLN A 815 49.11 -52.00 10.98
CA GLN A 815 47.81 -51.31 10.96
C GLN A 815 47.91 -49.79 11.16
N LEU A 816 49.11 -49.24 11.36
CA LEU A 816 49.29 -47.84 11.73
C LEU A 816 49.04 -46.92 10.52
N ARG A 817 47.92 -46.19 10.56
CA ARG A 817 47.46 -45.27 9.51
C ARG A 817 47.87 -43.82 9.76
N ALA A 818 47.99 -43.44 11.03
CA ALA A 818 48.37 -42.08 11.42
C ALA A 818 49.53 -42.11 12.41
N LEU A 819 50.62 -41.44 12.06
CA LEU A 819 51.79 -41.25 12.92
C LEU A 819 52.06 -39.77 13.10
N SER A 820 52.07 -39.28 14.34
CA SER A 820 52.48 -37.93 14.69
C SER A 820 53.64 -37.96 15.68
N LEU A 821 54.79 -37.40 15.32
CA LEU A 821 55.96 -37.27 16.18
C LEU A 821 56.42 -35.80 16.18
N VAL A 822 55.79 -35.00 17.03
CA VAL A 822 56.10 -33.57 17.18
C VAL A 822 56.62 -33.34 18.58
N VAL A 823 57.91 -33.61 18.70
CA VAL A 823 58.69 -33.51 19.92
C VAL A 823 59.97 -32.72 19.62
N ASP A 824 60.59 -32.17 20.66
CA ASP A 824 61.88 -31.49 20.53
C ASP A 824 63.00 -32.53 20.38
N TRP A 825 63.47 -32.70 19.14
CA TRP A 825 64.56 -33.60 18.81
C TRP A 825 65.89 -32.93 19.14
N ASN A 826 66.37 -33.14 20.37
CA ASN A 826 67.62 -32.56 20.87
C ASN A 826 68.87 -32.95 20.04
N SER A 827 68.81 -34.03 19.23
CA SER A 827 69.87 -34.41 18.28
C SER A 827 69.28 -35.00 16.99
N VAL A 828 69.98 -34.77 15.86
CA VAL A 828 69.63 -35.36 14.55
C VAL A 828 69.69 -36.90 14.61
N GLU A 829 70.61 -37.45 15.39
CA GLU A 829 70.76 -38.90 15.60
C GLU A 829 69.51 -39.54 16.25
N GLY A 830 68.91 -38.88 17.25
CA GLY A 830 67.70 -39.38 17.90
C GLY A 830 66.50 -39.45 16.93
N PHE A 831 66.41 -38.48 16.02
CA PHE A 831 65.41 -38.47 14.95
C PHE A 831 65.63 -39.65 13.99
N ILE A 832 66.86 -39.85 13.51
CA ILE A 832 67.20 -40.94 12.59
C ILE A 832 66.88 -42.29 13.22
N ARG A 833 67.26 -42.52 14.49
CA ARG A 833 66.99 -43.78 15.20
C ARG A 833 65.51 -44.10 15.37
N ALA A 834 64.65 -43.08 15.47
CA ALA A 834 63.21 -43.29 15.54
C ALA A 834 62.65 -43.75 14.18
N PHE A 835 63.12 -43.19 13.06
CA PHE A 835 62.60 -43.47 11.72
C PHE A 835 63.26 -44.65 11.00
N GLN A 836 64.53 -44.94 11.28
CA GLN A 836 65.29 -45.99 10.62
C GLN A 836 64.70 -47.40 10.77
N PRO A 837 64.26 -47.85 11.96
CA PRO A 837 63.69 -49.21 12.11
C PRO A 837 62.24 -49.31 11.62
N LEU A 838 61.52 -48.20 11.38
CA LEU A 838 60.09 -48.23 11.10
C LEU A 838 59.77 -48.79 9.71
N VAL A 839 58.76 -49.67 9.69
CA VAL A 839 58.05 -50.12 8.49
C VAL A 839 56.55 -50.01 8.74
N LEU A 840 55.88 -49.15 7.95
CA LEU A 840 54.53 -48.65 8.21
C LEU A 840 53.62 -48.81 6.97
N PRO A 841 53.27 -50.04 6.55
CA PRO A 841 52.61 -50.29 5.27
C PRO A 841 51.22 -49.64 5.12
N ALA A 842 50.52 -49.38 6.24
CA ALA A 842 49.19 -48.78 6.23
C ALA A 842 49.19 -47.25 6.39
N LEU A 843 50.36 -46.60 6.46
CA LEU A 843 50.47 -45.18 6.79
C LEU A 843 49.85 -44.27 5.72
N SER A 844 48.85 -43.49 6.13
CA SER A 844 48.15 -42.51 5.29
C SER A 844 48.38 -41.06 5.75
N GLU A 845 48.68 -40.83 7.03
CA GLU A 845 48.85 -39.51 7.63
C GLU A 845 50.16 -39.47 8.45
N LEU A 846 51.08 -38.57 8.09
CA LEU A 846 52.37 -38.38 8.77
C LEU A 846 52.55 -36.94 9.24
N ASN A 847 52.67 -36.73 10.56
CA ASN A 847 52.95 -35.42 11.13
C ASN A 847 54.29 -35.45 11.86
N ILE A 848 55.24 -34.62 11.47
CA ILE A 848 56.59 -34.65 12.06
C ILE A 848 57.09 -33.25 12.35
N ALA A 849 57.93 -33.13 13.38
CA ALA A 849 58.73 -31.94 13.58
C ALA A 849 60.18 -32.21 13.18
N ILE A 850 60.73 -31.32 12.34
CA ILE A 850 62.12 -31.36 11.90
C ILE A 850 62.80 -30.03 12.22
N CYS A 851 64.13 -30.05 12.28
CA CYS A 851 64.96 -28.88 12.55
C CYS A 851 65.85 -28.63 11.34
N LEU A 852 65.32 -27.97 10.31
CA LEU A 852 66.07 -27.62 9.11
C LEU A 852 66.58 -26.17 9.19
N PRO A 853 67.83 -25.89 8.80
CA PRO A 853 68.24 -24.54 8.44
C PRO A 853 67.51 -24.10 7.17
N CYS A 854 67.15 -22.82 7.07
CA CYS A 854 66.38 -22.30 5.96
C CYS A 854 67.13 -22.51 4.64
N ASN A 855 66.47 -23.19 3.70
CA ASN A 855 66.89 -23.43 2.32
C ASN A 855 67.87 -24.59 2.05
N GLU A 856 68.16 -25.48 3.01
CA GLU A 856 68.97 -26.69 2.74
C GLU A 856 68.26 -27.99 3.16
N GLU A 857 68.35 -29.03 2.32
CA GLU A 857 67.90 -30.38 2.65
C GLU A 857 68.85 -31.03 3.66
N GLY A 858 68.36 -31.28 4.88
CA GLY A 858 69.15 -31.93 5.94
C GLY A 858 68.93 -33.45 6.03
N VAL A 859 69.87 -34.18 6.64
CA VAL A 859 69.84 -35.67 6.82
C VAL A 859 68.52 -36.23 7.37
N GLN A 860 67.73 -35.41 8.08
CA GLN A 860 66.40 -35.76 8.58
C GLN A 860 65.38 -36.04 7.45
N THR A 861 65.43 -35.32 6.32
CA THR A 861 64.51 -35.54 5.18
C THR A 861 64.76 -36.90 4.54
N LEU A 862 66.04 -37.27 4.37
CA LEU A 862 66.47 -38.57 3.85
C LEU A 862 66.04 -39.73 4.78
N ALA A 863 66.08 -39.55 6.10
CA ALA A 863 65.64 -40.57 7.05
C ALA A 863 64.13 -40.85 6.92
N VAL A 864 63.33 -39.81 6.68
CA VAL A 864 61.88 -39.92 6.44
C VAL A 864 61.61 -40.55 5.07
N GLU A 865 62.24 -40.08 4.00
CA GLU A 865 62.10 -40.67 2.66
C GLU A 865 62.49 -42.15 2.67
N GLY A 866 63.58 -42.51 3.35
CA GLY A 866 63.98 -43.90 3.53
C GLY A 866 62.93 -44.74 4.27
N CYS A 867 62.30 -44.18 5.31
CA CYS A 867 61.18 -44.84 5.99
C CYS A 867 59.97 -45.05 5.06
N LEU A 868 59.59 -44.02 4.31
CA LEU A 868 58.46 -44.07 3.37
C LEU A 868 58.71 -45.08 2.23
N ALA A 869 59.91 -45.07 1.65
CA ALA A 869 60.31 -45.99 0.60
C ALA A 869 60.30 -47.45 1.07
N ARG A 870 60.81 -47.72 2.30
CA ARG A 870 60.73 -49.06 2.91
C ARG A 870 59.30 -49.48 3.24
N SER A 871 58.44 -48.53 3.60
CA SER A 871 57.07 -48.80 4.03
C SER A 871 56.10 -49.02 2.87
N ARG A 872 56.33 -48.40 1.70
CA ARG A 872 55.44 -48.45 0.51
C ARG A 872 53.97 -48.14 0.87
N CYS A 873 53.78 -47.14 1.70
CA CYS A 873 52.50 -46.83 2.30
C CYS A 873 51.63 -45.94 1.40
N PRO A 874 50.29 -45.99 1.49
CA PRO A 874 49.40 -45.10 0.74
C PRO A 874 49.35 -43.71 1.39
N LEU A 875 50.47 -42.98 1.37
CA LEU A 875 50.56 -41.69 2.04
C LEU A 875 49.66 -40.67 1.32
N GLU A 876 48.70 -40.11 2.05
CA GLU A 876 47.75 -39.11 1.54
C GLU A 876 48.03 -37.73 2.11
N ARG A 877 48.52 -37.64 3.35
CA ARG A 877 48.73 -36.38 4.05
C ARG A 877 50.03 -36.36 4.83
N MET A 878 50.75 -35.26 4.70
CA MET A 878 51.97 -35.02 5.47
C MET A 878 52.03 -33.58 5.96
N ASN A 879 52.27 -33.40 7.25
CA ASN A 879 52.47 -32.10 7.87
C ASN A 879 53.84 -32.04 8.55
N VAL A 880 54.57 -30.96 8.30
CA VAL A 880 55.93 -30.78 8.80
C VAL A 880 56.02 -29.47 9.58
N VAL A 881 56.49 -29.53 10.82
CA VAL A 881 56.85 -28.34 11.62
C VAL A 881 58.34 -28.09 11.47
N ASN A 882 58.74 -26.87 11.09
CA ASN A 882 60.11 -26.42 11.34
C ASN A 882 60.17 -25.74 12.72
N MET A 883 60.97 -26.29 13.63
CA MET A 883 61.06 -25.79 15.02
C MET A 883 61.90 -24.50 15.15
N ARG A 884 62.58 -24.03 14.08
CA ARG A 884 63.45 -22.82 14.12
C ARG A 884 62.83 -21.57 13.49
N GLU A 885 61.97 -21.73 12.49
CA GLU A 885 61.22 -20.64 11.82
C GLU A 885 59.86 -21.17 11.36
N SER A 886 58.87 -20.28 11.17
CA SER A 886 57.53 -20.64 10.70
C SER A 886 57.57 -21.29 9.31
N ALA A 887 57.39 -22.61 9.29
CA ALA A 887 57.09 -23.51 8.17
C ALA A 887 57.60 -23.08 6.78
N CYS A 888 58.87 -23.33 6.48
CA CYS A 888 59.36 -23.37 5.09
C CYS A 888 59.56 -24.83 4.67
N TRP A 889 58.74 -25.29 3.73
CA TRP A 889 59.01 -26.53 3.02
C TRP A 889 60.20 -26.31 2.07
N VAL A 890 61.05 -27.32 1.88
CA VAL A 890 62.08 -27.25 0.84
C VAL A 890 61.44 -27.68 -0.48
N ASP A 891 61.33 -26.76 -1.44
CA ASP A 891 60.61 -26.97 -2.71
C ASP A 891 61.06 -28.25 -3.44
N ALA A 892 62.37 -28.50 -3.48
CA ALA A 892 62.94 -29.70 -4.11
C ALA A 892 62.54 -31.01 -3.40
N TRP A 893 62.42 -31.00 -2.07
CA TRP A 893 61.97 -32.15 -1.29
C TRP A 893 60.48 -32.41 -1.50
N VAL A 894 59.68 -31.34 -1.57
CA VAL A 894 58.25 -31.39 -1.85
C VAL A 894 57.96 -31.98 -3.22
N GLU A 895 58.69 -31.56 -4.26
CA GLU A 895 58.51 -32.11 -5.61
C GLU A 895 58.79 -33.61 -5.67
N ARG A 896 59.85 -34.09 -5.03
CA ARG A 896 60.15 -35.54 -4.98
C ARG A 896 59.06 -36.33 -4.26
N LEU A 897 58.54 -35.81 -3.16
CA LEU A 897 57.43 -36.44 -2.43
C LEU A 897 56.15 -36.46 -3.26
N ARG A 898 55.81 -35.37 -3.97
CA ARG A 898 54.64 -35.32 -4.87
C ARG A 898 54.76 -36.25 -6.06
N ASN A 899 55.97 -36.42 -6.62
CA ASN A 899 56.20 -37.38 -7.71
C ASN A 899 56.00 -38.83 -7.23
N THR A 900 56.41 -39.13 -6.00
CA THR A 900 56.26 -40.47 -5.42
C THR A 900 54.82 -40.73 -4.96
N TYR A 901 54.15 -39.71 -4.44
CA TYR A 901 52.78 -39.75 -3.94
C TYR A 901 51.95 -38.61 -4.57
N PRO A 902 51.39 -38.80 -5.77
CA PRO A 902 50.64 -37.75 -6.47
C PRO A 902 49.41 -37.25 -5.70
N GLN A 903 48.82 -38.13 -4.87
CA GLN A 903 47.69 -37.81 -4.00
C GLN A 903 48.08 -37.05 -2.72
N LEU A 904 49.38 -36.84 -2.47
CA LEU A 904 49.88 -36.28 -1.22
C LEU A 904 49.50 -34.81 -1.07
N ARG A 905 48.77 -34.52 0.00
CA ARG A 905 48.45 -33.17 0.45
C ARG A 905 49.42 -32.77 1.55
N LEU A 906 50.19 -31.72 1.27
CA LEU A 906 51.08 -31.09 2.25
C LEU A 906 50.32 -29.98 2.96
N GLY A 907 50.43 -29.94 4.28
CA GLY A 907 49.79 -28.89 5.08
C GLY A 907 50.74 -28.33 6.13
N ASP A 908 50.51 -27.07 6.52
CA ASP A 908 51.16 -26.50 7.68
C ASP A 908 50.66 -27.19 8.95
N TYR A 909 51.58 -27.47 9.87
CA TYR A 909 51.22 -28.20 11.07
C TYR A 909 50.27 -27.39 11.95
N HIS A 910 49.01 -27.80 11.94
CA HIS A 910 48.04 -27.42 12.95
C HIS A 910 47.64 -28.69 13.72
N CYS A 911 48.39 -28.99 14.79
CA CYS A 911 47.94 -29.95 15.79
C CYS A 911 46.84 -29.30 16.61
N ASP A 912 45.61 -29.53 16.21
CA ASP A 912 44.49 -29.41 17.13
C ASP A 912 44.29 -30.79 17.79
N ILE A 913 44.90 -30.93 18.96
CA ILE A 913 44.79 -32.14 19.78
C ILE A 913 43.32 -32.37 20.17
N ASP A 914 42.52 -31.32 20.25
CA ASP A 914 41.11 -31.39 20.63
C ASP A 914 40.26 -31.94 19.48
N THR A 915 40.57 -31.67 18.21
CA THR A 915 39.91 -32.35 17.07
C THR A 915 40.31 -33.82 16.97
N THR A 916 41.56 -34.16 17.30
CA THR A 916 41.99 -35.57 17.37
C THR A 916 41.20 -36.31 18.44
N LYS A 917 41.09 -35.72 19.63
CA LYS A 917 40.30 -36.24 20.75
C LYS A 917 38.81 -36.33 20.42
N ALA A 918 38.23 -35.32 19.76
CA ALA A 918 36.82 -35.32 19.39
C ALA A 918 36.42 -36.55 18.55
N ALA A 919 37.29 -37.00 17.63
CA ALA A 919 37.07 -38.20 16.83
C ALA A 919 37.01 -39.50 17.65
N TRP A 920 37.60 -39.53 18.85
CA TRP A 920 37.60 -40.72 19.71
C TRP A 920 36.23 -40.98 20.35
N TYR A 921 35.48 -39.91 20.60
CA TYR A 921 34.27 -39.93 21.42
C TYR A 921 32.98 -40.13 20.62
N HIS A 922 33.04 -40.04 19.29
CA HIS A 922 31.88 -40.15 18.41
C HIS A 922 32.05 -41.34 17.44
N THR A 923 31.22 -42.38 17.60
CA THR A 923 31.17 -43.56 16.72
C THR A 923 30.40 -43.33 15.42
N THR A 924 29.90 -42.12 15.17
CA THR A 924 29.10 -41.77 13.98
C THR A 924 29.86 -40.84 13.04
N ASN A 925 30.06 -41.30 11.81
CA ASN A 925 30.58 -40.59 10.63
C ASN A 925 32.03 -40.07 10.71
N ILE A 926 32.94 -40.96 10.31
CA ILE A 926 34.32 -40.63 9.92
C ILE A 926 34.37 -39.70 8.69
N ASP A 927 33.26 -39.51 7.96
CA ASP A 927 33.20 -38.72 6.71
C ASP A 927 32.90 -37.22 6.88
N LYS A 928 32.72 -36.72 8.11
CA LYS A 928 32.61 -35.28 8.35
C LYS A 928 33.71 -34.79 9.28
N ARG A 929 34.96 -34.86 8.80
CA ARG A 929 35.99 -33.93 9.30
C ARG A 929 35.49 -32.50 9.03
N PRO A 930 35.66 -31.53 9.94
CA PRO A 930 35.16 -30.17 9.73
C PRO A 930 35.84 -29.57 8.50
N ASN A 931 35.10 -29.53 7.39
CA ASN A 931 35.54 -28.96 6.11
C ASN A 931 35.45 -27.42 6.12
N ARG A 932 35.60 -26.80 7.29
CA ARG A 932 35.37 -25.36 7.51
C ARG A 932 36.50 -24.72 8.29
N TYR A 933 37.74 -24.85 7.82
CA TYR A 933 38.79 -23.85 8.08
C TYR A 933 39.79 -23.72 6.93
N TRP A 934 39.48 -24.27 5.74
CA TRP A 934 40.35 -24.22 4.57
C TRP A 934 40.04 -23.10 3.56
N ASN A 935 39.06 -22.23 3.84
CA ASN A 935 38.66 -21.17 2.89
C ASN A 935 39.00 -19.73 3.34
N VAL A 936 39.83 -19.52 4.37
CA VAL A 936 40.13 -18.15 4.87
C VAL A 936 41.57 -17.69 4.55
N THR A 937 42.43 -18.57 4.04
CA THR A 937 43.83 -18.23 3.71
C THR A 937 44.09 -17.99 2.22
N GLU A 938 43.26 -18.49 1.29
CA GLU A 938 43.42 -18.19 -0.15
C GLU A 938 43.01 -16.75 -0.50
N GLU A 939 41.90 -16.23 0.06
CA GLU A 939 41.48 -14.85 -0.19
C GLU A 939 42.39 -13.80 0.48
N ARG A 940 42.99 -14.11 1.64
CA ARG A 940 43.94 -13.20 2.29
C ARG A 940 45.29 -13.15 1.59
N THR A 941 45.75 -14.25 1.00
CA THR A 941 47.01 -14.27 0.24
C THR A 941 46.87 -13.56 -1.12
N LEU A 942 45.70 -13.68 -1.77
CA LEU A 942 45.39 -12.97 -3.03
C LEU A 942 45.12 -11.47 -2.83
N GLN A 943 44.57 -11.04 -1.68
CA GLN A 943 44.39 -9.61 -1.36
C GLN A 943 45.70 -8.91 -0.98
N VAL A 944 46.67 -9.61 -0.40
CA VAL A 944 48.00 -9.05 -0.08
C VAL A 944 48.86 -8.92 -1.34
N LEU A 945 48.71 -9.81 -2.32
CA LEU A 945 49.41 -9.71 -3.61
C LEU A 945 48.83 -8.61 -4.52
N ARG A 946 47.50 -8.41 -4.54
CA ARG A 946 46.88 -7.30 -5.30
C ARG A 946 47.17 -5.91 -4.74
N ARG A 947 47.46 -5.78 -3.44
CA ARG A 947 47.85 -4.50 -2.82
C ARG A 947 49.33 -4.13 -3.00
N ARG A 948 50.19 -5.08 -3.40
CA ARG A 948 51.62 -4.81 -3.69
C ARG A 948 51.90 -4.49 -5.16
N SER A 949 51.00 -4.80 -6.09
CA SER A 949 51.14 -4.45 -7.52
C SER A 949 50.67 -3.03 -7.89
N ALA A 950 50.00 -2.31 -6.99
CA ALA A 950 49.49 -0.94 -7.24
C ALA A 950 50.35 0.19 -6.60
N GLN A 951 51.52 -0.15 -6.04
CA GLN A 951 52.42 0.81 -5.36
C GLN A 951 53.84 0.87 -5.92
N SER A 952 54.07 0.33 -7.12
CA SER A 952 55.31 0.53 -7.86
C SER A 952 54.95 1.01 -9.27
N LEU A 953 54.94 2.33 -9.45
CA LEU A 953 55.15 3.08 -10.70
C LEU A 953 54.78 4.56 -10.44
N ARG A 954 55.70 5.31 -9.83
CA ARG A 954 55.81 6.76 -10.04
C ARG A 954 56.96 6.99 -11.01
N PRO A 955 56.80 7.92 -11.96
CA PRO A 955 57.92 8.77 -12.33
C PRO A 955 57.65 10.23 -11.96
N THR A 956 58.75 10.82 -11.51
CA THR A 956 59.06 12.20 -11.15
C THR A 956 58.82 13.23 -12.25
N GLY A 957 58.49 14.47 -11.86
CA GLY A 957 59.10 15.65 -12.47
C GLY A 957 58.18 16.78 -12.95
N ALA A 958 58.18 17.86 -12.16
CA ALA A 958 58.25 19.26 -12.56
C ALA A 958 57.05 20.00 -13.22
N ASN A 959 56.86 21.20 -12.65
CA ASN A 959 56.35 22.46 -13.20
C ASN A 959 54.84 22.74 -13.26
N ALA A 960 54.45 23.57 -12.28
CA ALA A 960 54.03 24.97 -12.47
C ALA A 960 52.68 25.27 -13.14
N GLU A 961 51.87 25.92 -12.30
CA GLU A 961 51.11 27.15 -12.57
C GLU A 961 49.74 27.12 -13.27
N LEU A 962 48.85 27.89 -12.62
CA LEU A 962 47.71 28.68 -13.11
C LEU A 962 46.32 28.03 -13.18
N LYS A 963 45.55 28.35 -12.12
CA LYS A 963 44.27 29.09 -12.13
C LYS A 963 43.32 28.88 -13.34
N ALA A 964 42.11 28.44 -13.00
CA ALA A 964 40.81 29.14 -13.16
C ALA A 964 39.71 28.24 -13.74
N GLY A 965 38.51 28.38 -13.18
CA GLY A 965 37.26 28.28 -13.95
C GLY A 965 36.45 26.99 -13.80
N GLU A 966 35.37 27.13 -13.02
CA GLU A 966 34.00 26.68 -13.30
C GLU A 966 33.60 25.19 -13.26
N GLU A 967 32.46 25.02 -12.58
CA GLU A 967 31.47 23.91 -12.51
C GLU A 967 31.84 22.57 -11.87
#